data_AF-A0A2T0R5N3-F1
#
_entry.id   AF-A0A2T0R5N3-F1
#
_cell.length_a   1.000
_cell.length_b   1.000
_cell.length_c   1.000
_cell.angle_alpha   90.00
_cell.angle_beta   90.00
_cell.angle_gamma   90.00
#
_symmetry.space_group_name_H-M   'P 1'
#
loop_
_entity.id
_entity.type
_entity.pdbx_description
1 polymer ?
#
loop_
_entity_poly.entity_id
_entity_poly.type
_entity_poly.pdbx_seq_one_letter_code
_entity_poly.pdbx_strand_id
1 'polypeptide(L)'
;MTRPAAASATSPGSAAPDHDVRALLRDYPDFRRMWLSLMLSSFGDWLGMLAKLGTAASLTVGDATQTSVAVSTVFILQLAPAALLGPLAGALADRLDRRLTMVVGDVLRFALFASIPLVGNLTWLFAATLLIELVTLFWGPAKDATVPNLVPRNRLEVANQISLVATYGSAPVAGLAFILLTLLTGILDNVLPFLAGGQSSLAMYVNALTFLVAAAVIWRLDIPPREVRPREGGLAPTLGRDIVEGWRFVGTSPLLRGLVLGMLTAFAAGGVVLGLGRAFVTSLGAGDPGYGVVVMAVFAGVALGVWQGPRWLAGFSRRRTFGLALSLAGVSLVLVALVDQIVVSALCVVALGLFTGLAYVSAYTLLGLEVDDDVRGRTFSFVGSSTRVVIILVMLVAPWVANALGERTFAPSAHWSVTYAGSALAMVLAGVVTTVAGVVAFRQMDDRRGTSLRADLAQAWRRRGEVAEEPAVRGTGGFFVALEGGDGSGKTTQATLLAAWLEGLGHEAVVTREPGGTTTGRQLRAVLLEHRDGAALSPRAEALLFAADRAQHVAEVVRPGLQRGAVVLTDRYVDSSLAYQGAGRDLPAGEVERLSRWATEGLLPDLTVVLDVDPVTAARRRSGRAADDRVEAESQAFHARVREQFLLLAARAPQRYLVLDATTTAEVVQAKLREHLAPLLPAPVKTEATTR
;
A
#
# COMPACT_ATOMS: atom_id res chain seq x y z
N MET A 1 36.87 -47.40 28.10
CA MET A 1 36.42 -46.13 28.70
C MET A 1 36.70 -44.99 27.72
N THR A 2 35.73 -44.10 27.58
CA THR A 2 35.73 -42.76 26.93
C THR A 2 36.11 -42.64 25.44
N ARG A 3 35.08 -42.46 24.59
CA ARG A 3 35.16 -41.75 23.30
C ARG A 3 34.35 -40.44 23.41
N PRO A 4 34.81 -39.33 22.79
CA PRO A 4 34.30 -37.99 23.07
C PRO A 4 33.01 -37.69 22.32
N ALA A 5 32.18 -36.84 22.92
CA ALA A 5 30.91 -36.36 22.37
C ALA A 5 31.14 -35.43 21.18
N ALA A 6 30.54 -35.77 20.04
CA ALA A 6 30.46 -34.89 18.88
C ALA A 6 29.35 -33.86 19.08
N ALA A 7 29.70 -32.58 18.89
CA ALA A 7 28.78 -31.46 18.90
C ALA A 7 27.77 -31.60 17.75
N SER A 8 26.47 -31.62 18.07
CA SER A 8 25.39 -31.51 17.09
C SER A 8 25.27 -30.06 16.65
N ALA A 9 25.77 -29.74 15.45
CA ALA A 9 25.43 -28.52 14.74
C ALA A 9 23.96 -28.60 14.30
N THR A 10 23.07 -27.95 15.04
CA THR A 10 21.71 -27.69 14.59
C THR A 10 21.75 -26.54 13.58
N SER A 11 21.49 -26.85 12.32
CA SER A 11 21.16 -25.84 11.31
C SER A 11 19.93 -25.04 11.78
N PRO A 12 19.93 -23.70 11.75
CA PRO A 12 18.74 -22.94 12.09
C PRO A 12 17.70 -23.19 11.00
N GLY A 13 16.66 -23.94 11.36
CA GLY A 13 15.50 -24.18 10.50
C GLY A 13 14.85 -22.87 10.09
N SER A 14 14.42 -22.81 8.83
CA SER A 14 13.60 -21.76 8.25
C SER A 14 12.28 -21.62 9.02
N ALA A 15 12.29 -20.79 10.07
CA ALA A 15 11.07 -20.33 10.71
C ALA A 15 10.28 -19.47 9.71
N ALA A 16 8.99 -19.75 9.58
CA ALA A 16 8.04 -18.86 8.90
C ALA A 16 8.22 -17.40 9.39
N PRO A 17 7.95 -16.38 8.55
CA PRO A 17 8.03 -15.00 9.01
C PRO A 17 6.95 -14.75 10.06
N ASP A 18 7.32 -14.90 11.33
CA ASP A 18 6.49 -14.43 12.43
C ASP A 18 6.31 -12.93 12.25
N HIS A 19 5.09 -12.47 11.94
CA HIS A 19 4.71 -11.05 11.95
C HIS A 19 4.72 -10.44 13.36
N ASP A 20 5.48 -11.02 14.29
CA ASP A 20 5.55 -10.58 15.67
C ASP A 20 6.44 -9.34 15.80
N VAL A 21 5.78 -8.20 15.88
CA VAL A 21 6.36 -6.89 16.19
C VAL A 21 7.18 -6.92 17.49
N ARG A 22 6.77 -7.69 18.49
CA ARG A 22 7.49 -7.78 19.77
C ARG A 22 8.82 -8.50 19.60
N ALA A 23 8.85 -9.57 18.81
CA ALA A 23 10.08 -10.26 18.44
C ALA A 23 11.03 -9.31 17.71
N LEU A 24 10.55 -8.53 16.73
CA LEU A 24 11.37 -7.56 16.00
C LEU A 24 12.06 -6.54 16.93
N LEU A 25 11.31 -5.93 17.86
CA LEU A 25 11.86 -4.94 18.79
C LEU A 25 12.78 -5.54 19.85
N ARG A 26 12.59 -6.82 20.19
CA ARG A 26 13.45 -7.53 21.15
C ARG A 26 14.76 -7.97 20.52
N ASP A 27 14.67 -8.56 19.32
CA ASP A 27 15.78 -9.27 18.68
C ASP A 27 16.73 -8.31 17.95
N TYR A 28 16.27 -7.09 17.59
CA TYR A 28 17.07 -6.06 16.91
C TYR A 28 17.16 -4.77 17.75
N PRO A 29 18.12 -4.67 18.69
CA PRO A 29 18.19 -3.56 19.64
C PRO A 29 18.52 -2.20 18.97
N ASP A 30 19.30 -2.18 17.89
CA ASP A 30 19.58 -0.95 17.13
C ASP A 30 18.37 -0.48 16.34
N PHE A 31 17.61 -1.42 15.75
CA PHE A 31 16.32 -1.09 15.18
C PHE A 31 15.36 -0.53 16.24
N ARG A 32 15.32 -1.11 17.44
CA ARG A 32 14.51 -0.59 18.56
C ARG A 32 14.91 0.84 18.94
N ARG A 33 16.22 1.15 19.01
CA ARG A 33 16.72 2.51 19.27
C ARG A 33 16.31 3.47 18.16
N MET A 34 16.47 3.06 16.91
CA MET A 34 16.05 3.85 15.75
C MET A 34 14.53 4.11 15.77
N TRP A 35 13.74 3.09 16.08
CA TRP A 35 12.29 3.18 16.20
C TRP A 35 11.85 4.07 17.37
N LEU A 36 12.52 3.99 18.53
CA LEU A 36 12.28 4.88 19.67
C LEU A 36 12.60 6.33 19.31
N SER A 37 13.71 6.57 18.60
CA SER A 37 14.05 7.90 18.12
C SER A 37 13.00 8.43 17.14
N LEU A 38 12.55 7.61 16.18
CA LEU A 38 11.50 7.99 15.25
C LEU A 38 10.20 8.33 15.99
N MET A 39 9.81 7.53 16.98
CA MET A 39 8.65 7.81 17.83
C MET A 39 8.75 9.17 18.53
N LEU A 40 9.90 9.47 19.14
CA LEU A 40 10.15 10.73 19.82
C LEU A 40 10.15 11.92 18.85
N SER A 41 10.89 11.81 17.73
CA SER A 41 10.96 12.88 16.73
C SER A 41 9.60 13.12 16.07
N SER A 42 8.83 12.07 15.74
CA SER A 42 7.48 12.23 15.18
C SER A 42 6.48 12.79 16.20
N PHE A 43 6.53 12.36 17.46
CA PHE A 43 5.74 12.99 18.52
C PHE A 43 6.09 14.48 18.64
N GLY A 44 7.38 14.83 18.57
CA GLY A 44 7.85 16.22 18.55
C GLY A 44 7.39 16.99 17.31
N ASP A 45 7.41 16.40 16.12
CA ASP A 45 6.90 17.02 14.89
C ASP A 45 5.44 17.45 15.06
N TRP A 46 4.59 16.56 15.61
CA TRP A 46 3.18 16.82 15.85
C TRP A 46 2.95 17.84 16.97
N LEU A 47 3.63 17.69 18.12
CA LEU A 47 3.50 18.62 19.24
C LEU A 47 4.02 20.01 18.87
N GLY A 48 5.17 20.08 18.20
CA GLY A 48 5.78 21.29 17.70
C GLY A 48 4.96 22.00 16.64
N MET A 49 4.27 21.25 15.76
CA MET A 49 3.30 21.84 14.83
C MET A 49 2.18 22.56 15.61
N LEU A 50 1.52 21.88 16.55
CA LEU A 50 0.44 22.49 17.35
C LEU A 50 0.93 23.69 18.18
N ALA A 51 2.12 23.58 18.78
CA ALA A 51 2.73 24.66 19.54
C ALA A 51 3.03 25.88 18.67
N LYS A 52 3.62 25.72 17.48
CA LYS A 52 3.86 26.82 16.52
C LYS A 52 2.54 27.51 16.11
N LEU A 53 1.49 26.75 15.85
CA LEU A 53 0.18 27.29 15.47
C LEU A 53 -0.46 28.06 16.63
N GLY A 54 -0.39 27.51 17.85
CA GLY A 54 -0.84 28.18 19.06
C GLY A 54 -0.07 29.47 19.33
N THR A 55 1.26 29.47 19.15
CA THR A 55 2.11 30.67 19.30
C THR A 55 1.76 31.72 18.25
N ALA A 56 1.63 31.34 16.97
CA ALA A 56 1.24 32.25 15.89
C ALA A 56 -0.09 32.95 16.22
N ALA A 57 -1.07 32.18 16.69
CA ALA A 57 -2.36 32.71 17.08
C ALA A 57 -2.29 33.64 18.30
N SER A 58 -1.50 33.28 19.33
CA SER A 58 -1.36 34.11 20.52
C SER A 58 -0.65 35.45 20.26
N LEU A 59 0.20 35.53 19.24
CA LEU A 59 0.95 36.74 18.88
C LEU A 59 0.15 37.70 17.99
N THR A 60 -0.98 37.27 17.42
CA THR A 60 -1.82 38.06 16.51
C THR A 60 -3.23 38.28 17.07
N VAL A 61 -3.39 38.17 18.39
CA VAL A 61 -4.68 38.35 19.07
C VAL A 61 -5.24 39.74 18.75
N GLY A 62 -6.53 39.78 18.38
CA GLY A 62 -7.26 41.02 18.07
C GLY A 62 -7.64 41.20 16.61
N ASP A 63 -6.99 40.50 15.68
CA ASP A 63 -7.37 40.49 14.25
C ASP A 63 -7.47 39.06 13.72
N ALA A 64 -8.70 38.63 13.41
CA ALA A 64 -9.00 37.29 12.91
C ALA A 64 -8.33 37.01 11.55
N THR A 65 -8.16 38.05 10.72
CA THR A 65 -7.50 37.95 9.41
C THR A 65 -6.00 37.75 9.59
N GLN A 66 -5.35 38.57 10.42
CA GLN A 66 -3.92 38.42 10.72
C GLN A 66 -3.62 37.07 11.38
N THR A 67 -4.50 36.61 12.27
CA THR A 67 -4.39 35.29 12.88
C THR A 67 -4.47 34.16 11.86
N SER A 68 -5.46 34.21 10.95
CA SER A 68 -5.61 33.20 9.90
C SER A 68 -4.43 33.19 8.93
N VAL A 69 -3.90 34.37 8.59
CA VAL A 69 -2.70 34.53 7.75
C VAL A 69 -1.46 33.98 8.46
N ALA A 70 -1.26 34.29 9.74
CA ALA A 70 -0.10 33.81 10.50
C ALA A 70 -0.10 32.28 10.65
N VAL A 71 -1.24 31.70 11.01
CA VAL A 71 -1.43 30.24 11.10
C VAL A 71 -1.19 29.57 9.74
N SER A 72 -1.75 30.12 8.67
CA SER A 72 -1.53 29.60 7.31
C SER A 72 -0.06 29.71 6.89
N THR A 73 0.62 30.80 7.27
CA THR A 73 2.05 30.99 6.99
C THR A 73 2.90 29.93 7.68
N VAL A 74 2.62 29.57 8.94
CA VAL A 74 3.31 28.47 9.63
C VAL A 74 3.19 27.16 8.85
N PHE A 75 1.99 26.80 8.39
CA PHE A 75 1.79 25.60 7.58
C PHE A 75 2.51 25.67 6.22
N ILE A 76 2.47 26.82 5.54
CA ILE A 76 3.17 27.01 4.27
C ILE A 76 4.67 26.82 4.46
N LEU A 77 5.27 27.44 5.48
CA LEU A 77 6.69 27.29 5.80
C LEU A 77 7.06 25.85 6.19
N GLN A 78 6.11 25.08 6.72
CA GLN A 78 6.28 23.66 7.00
C GLN A 78 6.29 22.77 5.74
N LEU A 79 5.50 23.13 4.73
CA LEU A 79 5.36 22.31 3.53
C LEU A 79 6.29 22.73 2.39
N ALA A 80 6.62 24.02 2.29
CA ALA A 80 7.34 24.60 1.16
C ALA A 80 8.76 24.06 0.99
N PRO A 81 9.61 23.95 2.02
CA PRO A 81 10.97 23.41 1.86
C PRO A 81 10.96 22.02 1.24
N ALA A 82 10.06 21.15 1.71
CA ALA A 82 9.99 19.77 1.24
C ALA A 82 9.39 19.67 -0.18
N ALA A 83 8.53 20.61 -0.58
CA ALA A 83 8.00 20.69 -1.94
C ALA A 83 9.05 21.15 -2.96
N LEU A 84 9.88 22.13 -2.57
CA LEU A 84 10.83 22.81 -3.46
C LEU A 84 12.20 22.14 -3.49
N LEU A 85 12.68 21.67 -2.33
CA LEU A 85 14.06 21.22 -2.12
C LEU A 85 14.18 19.71 -1.85
N GLY A 86 13.07 18.98 -1.75
CA GLY A 86 13.07 17.55 -1.43
C GLY A 86 14.01 16.69 -2.30
N PRO A 87 13.94 16.78 -3.65
CA PRO A 87 14.83 16.03 -4.53
C PRO A 87 16.32 16.37 -4.35
N LEU A 88 16.64 17.65 -4.12
CA LEU A 88 18.00 18.14 -3.87
C LEU A 88 18.52 17.63 -2.52
N ALA A 89 17.68 17.67 -1.48
CA ALA A 89 18.03 17.23 -0.15
C ALA A 89 18.36 15.73 -0.11
N GLY A 90 17.62 14.88 -0.84
CA GLY A 90 17.93 13.45 -0.95
C GLY A 90 19.30 13.18 -1.59
N ALA A 91 19.61 13.86 -2.70
CA ALA A 91 20.89 13.70 -3.39
C ALA A 91 22.09 14.18 -2.55
N LEU A 92 21.89 15.23 -1.73
CA LEU A 92 22.89 15.72 -0.79
C LEU A 92 23.03 14.81 0.43
N ALA A 93 21.91 14.32 0.98
CA ALA A 93 21.89 13.45 2.15
C ALA A 93 22.63 12.12 1.90
N ASP A 94 22.64 11.62 0.67
CA ASP A 94 23.41 10.44 0.27
C ASP A 94 24.94 10.60 0.49
N ARG A 95 25.44 11.85 0.57
CA ARG A 95 26.86 12.16 0.77
C ARG A 95 27.25 12.41 2.22
N LEU A 96 26.27 12.51 3.12
CA LEU A 96 26.48 12.87 4.52
C LEU A 96 26.52 11.61 5.39
N ASP A 97 27.25 11.70 6.50
CA ASP A 97 27.18 10.66 7.54
C ASP A 97 25.77 10.64 8.12
N ARG A 98 25.11 9.48 8.06
CA ARG A 98 23.69 9.34 8.42
C ARG A 98 23.45 9.58 9.91
N ARG A 99 24.32 9.04 10.76
CA ARG A 99 24.20 9.17 12.22
C ARG A 99 24.38 10.63 12.59
N LEU A 100 25.44 11.25 12.09
CA LEU A 100 25.74 12.65 12.38
C LEU A 100 24.64 13.57 11.82
N THR A 101 24.14 13.30 10.62
CA THR A 101 23.04 14.07 10.01
C THR A 101 21.79 14.06 10.90
N MET A 102 21.39 12.90 11.40
CA MET A 102 20.22 12.80 12.28
C MET A 102 20.48 13.44 13.65
N VAL A 103 21.64 13.21 14.28
CA VAL A 103 21.98 13.81 15.59
C VAL A 103 22.06 15.33 15.51
N VAL A 104 22.84 15.86 14.56
CA VAL A 104 22.99 17.31 14.38
C VAL A 104 21.65 17.93 14.02
N GLY A 105 20.86 17.25 13.17
CA GLY A 105 19.51 17.68 12.85
C GLY A 105 18.65 17.85 14.10
N ASP A 106 18.55 16.81 14.94
CA ASP A 106 17.73 16.86 16.14
C ASP A 106 18.25 17.86 17.19
N VAL A 107 19.57 18.05 17.31
CA VAL A 107 20.16 19.10 18.18
C VAL A 107 19.83 20.51 17.68
N LEU A 108 19.93 20.76 16.37
CA LEU A 108 19.53 22.04 15.78
C LEU A 108 18.04 22.31 15.98
N ARG A 109 17.20 21.28 15.80
CA ARG A 109 15.76 21.36 16.04
C ARG A 109 15.44 21.67 17.51
N PHE A 110 16.13 21.04 18.46
CA PHE A 110 16.03 21.38 19.89
C PHE A 110 16.32 22.87 20.11
N ALA A 111 17.44 23.39 19.62
CA ALA A 111 17.83 24.78 19.80
C ALA A 111 16.82 25.75 19.17
N LEU A 112 16.37 25.46 17.94
CA LEU A 112 15.40 26.29 17.23
C LEU A 112 14.04 26.31 17.94
N PHE A 113 13.51 25.15 18.36
CA PHE A 113 12.24 25.11 19.09
C PHE A 113 12.33 25.81 20.45
N ALA A 114 13.41 25.62 21.21
CA ALA A 114 13.62 26.30 22.48
C ALA A 114 13.73 27.83 22.32
N SER A 115 14.25 28.31 21.18
CA SER A 115 14.41 29.74 20.91
C SER A 115 13.10 30.49 20.62
N ILE A 116 12.07 29.81 20.10
CA ILE A 116 10.80 30.45 19.71
C ILE A 116 10.13 31.20 20.88
N PRO A 117 9.85 30.55 22.04
CA PRO A 117 9.23 31.23 23.17
C PRO A 117 10.16 32.24 23.85
N LEU A 118 11.48 32.06 23.75
CA LEU A 118 12.46 33.00 24.32
C LEU A 118 12.47 34.35 23.57
N VAL A 119 12.32 34.30 22.24
CA VAL A 119 12.31 35.51 21.40
C VAL A 119 10.91 36.13 21.31
N GLY A 120 9.86 35.30 21.31
CA GLY A 120 8.48 35.73 21.52
C GLY A 120 7.89 36.66 20.45
N ASN A 121 8.37 36.60 19.20
CA ASN A 121 7.82 37.41 18.10
C ASN A 121 7.54 36.61 16.83
N LEU A 122 6.65 37.16 15.99
CA LEU A 122 6.13 36.48 14.80
C LEU A 122 7.20 36.27 13.72
N THR A 123 8.10 37.24 13.53
CA THR A 123 9.19 37.16 12.55
C THR A 123 10.12 36.00 12.86
N TRP A 124 10.52 35.83 14.12
CA TRP A 124 11.36 34.73 14.54
C TRP A 124 10.62 33.40 14.51
N LEU A 125 9.35 33.36 14.88
CA LEU A 125 8.52 32.15 14.73
C LEU A 125 8.56 31.63 13.28
N PHE A 126 8.41 32.52 12.29
CA PHE A 126 8.50 32.15 10.88
C PHE A 126 9.91 31.74 10.46
N ALA A 127 10.94 32.49 10.84
CA ALA A 127 12.32 32.16 10.53
C ALA A 127 12.73 30.80 11.13
N ALA A 128 12.45 30.58 12.41
CA ALA A 128 12.71 29.31 13.11
C ALA A 128 11.91 28.17 12.49
N THR A 129 10.63 28.38 12.11
CA THR A 129 9.83 27.38 11.40
C THR A 129 10.51 26.97 10.10
N LEU A 130 10.91 27.92 9.26
CA LEU A 130 11.59 27.62 8.01
C LEU A 130 12.90 26.85 8.24
N LEU A 131 13.70 27.27 9.21
CA LEU A 131 14.98 26.63 9.54
C LEU A 131 14.80 25.20 10.08
N ILE A 132 13.82 24.97 10.96
CA ILE A 132 13.47 23.64 11.47
C ILE A 132 13.18 22.72 10.30
N GLU A 133 12.38 23.18 9.35
CA GLU A 133 11.89 22.35 8.25
C GLU A 133 12.99 22.08 7.22
N LEU A 134 13.87 23.05 6.98
CA LEU A 134 15.11 22.85 6.21
C LEU A 134 16.02 21.80 6.84
N VAL A 135 16.15 21.79 8.16
CA VAL A 135 16.93 20.76 8.88
C VAL A 135 16.25 19.39 8.76
N THR A 136 14.92 19.33 8.90
CA THR A 136 14.13 18.09 8.79
C THR A 136 14.25 17.45 7.41
N LEU A 137 14.51 18.20 6.33
CA LEU A 137 14.67 17.67 4.96
C LEU A 137 15.71 16.56 4.85
N PHE A 138 16.78 16.64 5.65
CA PHE A 138 17.89 15.67 5.60
C PHE A 138 17.63 14.45 6.50
N TRP A 139 16.71 14.55 7.45
CA TRP A 139 16.46 13.50 8.45
C TRP A 139 15.76 12.28 7.83
N GLY A 140 14.76 12.51 6.98
CA GLY A 140 14.00 11.45 6.29
C GLY A 140 14.89 10.52 5.44
N PRO A 141 15.67 11.06 4.48
CA PRO A 141 16.62 10.26 3.69
C PRO A 141 17.65 9.52 4.54
N ALA A 142 18.17 10.14 5.61
CA ALA A 142 19.10 9.49 6.53
C ALA A 142 18.46 8.29 7.25
N LYS A 143 17.20 8.41 7.69
CA LYS A 143 16.42 7.29 8.24
C LYS A 143 16.23 6.18 7.21
N ASP A 144 15.72 6.52 6.02
CA ASP A 144 15.37 5.54 4.99
C ASP A 144 16.58 4.74 4.51
N ALA A 145 17.74 5.39 4.50
CA ALA A 145 19.00 4.73 4.21
C ALA A 145 19.55 3.86 5.38
N THR A 146 19.09 4.09 6.60
CA THR A 146 19.56 3.40 7.82
C THR A 146 18.77 2.12 8.11
N VAL A 147 17.43 2.17 8.06
CA VAL A 147 16.55 1.03 8.43
C VAL A 147 16.91 -0.28 7.73
N PRO A 148 17.21 -0.31 6.41
CA PRO A 148 17.57 -1.56 5.72
C PRO A 148 18.87 -2.23 6.19
N ASN A 149 19.72 -1.50 6.91
CA ASN A 149 20.97 -2.03 7.46
C ASN A 149 20.82 -2.51 8.91
N LEU A 150 19.66 -2.29 9.55
CA LEU A 150 19.41 -2.66 10.94
C LEU A 150 18.59 -3.94 11.08
N VAL A 151 17.89 -4.36 10.03
CA VAL A 151 17.05 -5.56 10.03
C VAL A 151 17.21 -6.36 8.74
N PRO A 152 17.06 -7.70 8.75
CA PRO A 152 17.22 -8.53 7.56
C PRO A 152 16.07 -8.33 6.58
N ARG A 153 16.30 -8.66 5.29
CA ARG A 153 15.37 -8.39 4.19
C ARG A 153 13.96 -8.97 4.39
N ASN A 154 13.86 -10.16 4.98
CA ASN A 154 12.58 -10.82 5.29
C ASN A 154 11.77 -10.14 6.41
N ARG A 155 12.37 -9.22 7.16
CA ARG A 155 11.73 -8.45 8.24
C ARG A 155 11.51 -6.98 7.88
N LEU A 156 12.00 -6.52 6.72
CA LEU A 156 11.92 -5.12 6.30
C LEU A 156 10.49 -4.61 6.18
N GLU A 157 9.58 -5.43 5.68
CA GLU A 157 8.18 -5.03 5.53
C GLU A 157 7.55 -4.72 6.89
N VAL A 158 7.71 -5.61 7.87
CA VAL A 158 7.23 -5.41 9.25
C VAL A 158 7.89 -4.18 9.89
N ALA A 159 9.19 -3.99 9.67
CA ALA A 159 9.93 -2.82 10.14
C ALA A 159 9.40 -1.50 9.53
N ASN A 160 9.05 -1.49 8.24
CA ASN A 160 8.44 -0.33 7.59
C ASN A 160 7.01 -0.08 8.09
N GLN A 161 6.21 -1.13 8.28
CA GLN A 161 4.85 -1.03 8.82
C GLN A 161 4.83 -0.41 10.23
N ILE A 162 5.70 -0.87 11.14
CA ILE A 162 5.75 -0.30 12.50
C ILE A 162 6.36 1.12 12.52
N SER A 163 7.22 1.45 11.55
CA SER A 163 7.75 2.81 11.39
C SER A 163 6.66 3.79 10.94
N LEU A 164 5.72 3.35 10.10
CA LEU A 164 4.53 4.14 9.75
C LEU A 164 3.65 4.42 10.98
N VAL A 165 3.46 3.40 11.84
CA VAL A 165 2.77 3.58 13.12
C VAL A 165 3.49 4.60 14.00
N ALA A 166 4.83 4.64 13.98
CA ALA A 166 5.58 5.66 14.70
C ALA A 166 5.36 7.08 14.19
N THR A 167 5.37 7.19 12.87
CA THR A 167 5.26 8.48 12.18
C THR A 167 3.89 9.11 12.39
N TYR A 168 2.81 8.33 12.26
CA TYR A 168 1.45 8.86 12.28
C TYR A 168 0.68 8.56 13.57
N GLY A 169 0.98 7.44 14.24
CA GLY A 169 0.29 7.03 15.47
C GLY A 169 0.61 7.90 16.69
N SER A 170 1.66 8.71 16.62
CA SER A 170 2.03 9.67 17.66
C SER A 170 1.16 10.94 17.65
N ALA A 171 0.48 11.26 16.55
CA ALA A 171 -0.30 12.49 16.41
C ALA A 171 -1.43 12.62 17.46
N PRO A 172 -2.27 11.59 17.72
CA PRO A 172 -3.30 11.67 18.74
C PRO A 172 -2.76 11.84 20.17
N VAL A 173 -1.57 11.31 20.44
CA VAL A 173 -0.91 11.46 21.74
C VAL A 173 -0.34 12.87 21.88
N ALA A 174 0.26 13.39 20.81
CA ALA A 174 0.85 14.73 20.78
C ALA A 174 -0.17 15.83 21.03
N GLY A 175 -1.37 15.77 20.46
CA GLY A 175 -2.35 16.82 20.76
C GLY A 175 -3.06 16.68 22.11
N LEU A 176 -3.19 15.46 22.66
CA LEU A 176 -3.59 15.32 24.08
C LEU A 176 -2.53 15.96 24.99
N ALA A 177 -1.24 15.70 24.72
CA ALA A 177 -0.16 16.35 25.42
C ALA A 177 -0.19 17.87 25.23
N PHE A 178 -0.45 18.37 24.02
CA PHE A 178 -0.56 19.81 23.75
C PHE A 178 -1.66 20.47 24.59
N ILE A 179 -2.86 19.88 24.65
CA ILE A 179 -3.97 20.40 25.47
C ILE A 179 -3.56 20.46 26.94
N LEU A 180 -3.02 19.35 27.48
CA LEU A 180 -2.57 19.29 28.87
C LEU A 180 -1.48 20.33 29.16
N LEU A 181 -0.48 20.45 28.29
CA LEU A 181 0.64 21.38 28.46
C LEU A 181 0.20 22.84 28.33
N THR A 182 -0.78 23.15 27.47
CA THR A 182 -1.35 24.50 27.36
C THR A 182 -2.12 24.87 28.64
N LEU A 183 -2.94 23.94 29.17
CA LEU A 183 -3.64 24.14 30.44
C LEU A 183 -2.66 24.33 31.60
N LEU A 184 -1.61 23.51 31.67
CA LEU A 184 -0.55 23.65 32.68
C LEU A 184 0.21 24.97 32.54
N THR A 185 0.42 25.46 31.33
CA THR A 185 1.10 26.75 31.09
C THR A 185 0.33 27.89 31.76
N GLY A 186 -0.99 27.94 31.62
CA GLY A 186 -1.81 28.99 32.26
C GLY A 186 -1.91 28.90 33.80
N ILE A 187 -1.45 27.80 34.40
CA ILE A 187 -1.32 27.66 35.85
C ILE A 187 0.08 28.11 36.31
N LEU A 188 1.10 27.77 35.51
CA LEU A 188 2.51 27.96 35.86
C LEU A 188 3.09 29.31 35.42
N ASP A 189 2.44 30.03 34.51
CA ASP A 189 2.89 31.33 33.99
C ASP A 189 3.09 32.39 35.09
N ASN A 190 2.27 32.35 36.14
CA ASN A 190 2.38 33.21 37.32
C ASN A 190 3.59 32.87 38.23
N VAL A 191 4.17 31.68 38.07
CA VAL A 191 5.26 31.17 38.94
C VAL A 191 6.59 31.11 38.19
N LEU A 192 6.57 30.82 36.89
CA LEU A 192 7.76 30.62 36.07
C LEU A 192 7.85 31.71 34.99
N PRO A 193 8.69 32.76 35.16
CA PRO A 193 8.74 33.91 34.26
C PRO A 193 9.08 33.55 32.81
N PHE A 194 9.82 32.47 32.58
CA PHE A 194 10.16 32.00 31.22
C PHE A 194 8.96 31.39 30.46
N LEU A 195 7.84 31.12 31.15
CA LEU A 195 6.57 30.67 30.54
C LEU A 195 5.62 31.84 30.23
N ALA A 196 5.89 33.04 30.74
CA ALA A 196 5.07 34.22 30.51
C ALA A 196 5.02 34.66 29.03
N GLY A 197 5.84 34.06 28.15
CA GLY A 197 5.93 34.36 26.72
C GLY A 197 4.80 33.80 25.85
N GLY A 198 3.81 33.09 26.41
CA GLY A 198 2.60 32.68 25.67
C GLY A 198 2.07 31.30 26.06
N GLN A 199 0.77 31.06 25.81
CA GLN A 199 0.02 29.88 26.26
C GLN A 199 0.58 28.53 25.77
N SER A 200 1.43 28.52 24.75
CA SER A 200 2.03 27.32 24.16
C SER A 200 3.53 27.14 24.50
N SER A 201 4.10 27.98 25.37
CA SER A 201 5.54 27.99 25.68
C SER A 201 6.02 26.68 26.29
N LEU A 202 5.29 26.11 27.25
CA LEU A 202 5.66 24.83 27.87
C LEU A 202 5.65 23.69 26.85
N ALA A 203 4.64 23.66 25.97
CA ALA A 203 4.56 22.68 24.89
C ALA A 203 5.77 22.78 23.95
N MET A 204 6.25 24.00 23.66
CA MET A 204 7.43 24.21 22.84
C MET A 204 8.73 23.70 23.51
N TYR A 205 8.91 23.93 24.81
CA TYR A 205 10.08 23.44 25.54
C TYR A 205 10.07 21.91 25.70
N VAL A 206 8.91 21.32 26.02
CA VAL A 206 8.76 19.86 26.06
C VAL A 206 9.05 19.27 24.68
N ASN A 207 8.52 19.89 23.62
CA ASN A 207 8.83 19.49 22.26
C ASN A 207 10.33 19.56 21.94
N ALA A 208 11.00 20.66 22.26
CA ALA A 208 12.45 20.79 22.08
C ALA A 208 13.18 19.61 22.74
N LEU A 209 12.83 19.28 24.00
CA LEU A 209 13.45 18.19 24.75
C LEU A 209 13.26 16.83 24.06
N THR A 210 12.14 16.59 23.38
CA THR A 210 11.92 15.32 22.63
C THR A 210 12.98 15.11 21.55
N PHE A 211 13.37 16.18 20.82
CA PHE A 211 14.44 16.12 19.84
C PHE A 211 15.82 15.92 20.49
N LEU A 212 16.09 16.56 21.63
CA LEU A 212 17.35 16.33 22.34
C LEU A 212 17.50 14.89 22.83
N VAL A 213 16.41 14.29 23.33
CA VAL A 213 16.38 12.88 23.74
C VAL A 213 16.51 11.96 22.51
N ALA A 214 15.84 12.26 21.41
CA ALA A 214 15.98 11.53 20.15
C ALA A 214 17.44 11.53 19.65
N ALA A 215 18.10 12.69 19.66
CA ALA A 215 19.52 12.83 19.33
C ALA A 215 20.41 11.96 20.23
N ALA A 216 20.14 11.93 21.54
CA ALA A 216 20.89 11.10 22.49
C ALA A 216 20.68 9.59 22.26
N VAL A 217 19.48 9.18 21.82
CA VAL A 217 19.17 7.79 21.44
C VAL A 217 19.93 7.41 20.15
N ILE A 218 19.88 8.26 19.12
CA ILE A 218 20.60 8.05 17.85
C ILE A 218 22.12 8.06 18.06
N TRP A 219 22.63 8.90 18.96
CA TRP A 219 24.05 8.91 19.28
C TRP A 219 24.56 7.57 19.78
N ARG A 220 23.71 6.68 20.28
CA ARG A 220 24.10 5.33 20.71
C ARG A 220 23.92 4.26 19.63
N LEU A 221 23.50 4.64 18.43
CA LEU A 221 23.39 3.72 17.29
C LEU A 221 24.77 3.42 16.71
N ASP A 222 25.00 2.14 16.44
CA ASP A 222 26.08 1.70 15.58
C ASP A 222 25.52 1.53 14.16
N ILE A 223 25.99 2.37 13.23
CA ILE A 223 25.56 2.32 11.83
C ILE A 223 26.78 1.89 11.03
N PRO A 224 26.75 0.72 10.37
CA PRO A 224 27.86 0.28 9.54
C PRO A 224 28.18 1.34 8.47
N PRO A 225 29.45 1.75 8.29
CA PRO A 225 29.82 2.67 7.23
C PRO A 225 29.52 2.04 5.86
N ARG A 226 28.96 2.84 4.95
CA ARG A 226 28.55 2.39 3.62
C ARG A 226 29.71 2.47 2.64
N GLU A 227 29.88 1.45 1.81
CA GLU A 227 30.61 1.58 0.54
C GLU A 227 29.83 2.49 -0.41
N VAL A 228 30.38 3.68 -0.65
CA VAL A 228 29.85 4.64 -1.63
C VAL A 228 30.17 4.07 -3.02
N ARG A 229 29.22 3.37 -3.65
CA ARG A 229 29.31 3.10 -5.09
C ARG A 229 29.02 4.38 -5.85
N PRO A 230 29.94 4.91 -6.66
CA PRO A 230 29.68 6.08 -7.48
C PRO A 230 28.50 5.79 -8.41
N ARG A 231 27.49 6.67 -8.39
CA ARG A 231 26.47 6.68 -9.44
C ARG A 231 27.14 7.11 -10.74
N GLU A 232 27.07 6.27 -11.77
CA GLU A 232 27.49 6.63 -13.12
C GLU A 232 26.66 7.83 -13.64
N GLY A 233 27.32 8.98 -13.80
CA GLY A 233 27.15 9.87 -14.96
C GLY A 233 25.80 10.51 -15.30
N GLY A 234 24.78 10.49 -14.44
CA GLY A 234 23.51 11.17 -14.73
C GLY A 234 23.57 12.70 -14.49
N LEU A 235 23.22 13.50 -15.50
CA LEU A 235 22.96 14.94 -15.35
C LEU A 235 22.00 15.19 -14.18
N ALA A 236 22.27 16.21 -13.36
CA ALA A 236 21.37 16.60 -12.29
C ALA A 236 19.96 16.85 -12.86
N PRO A 237 18.92 16.19 -12.34
CA PRO A 237 17.57 16.36 -12.85
C PRO A 237 17.15 17.82 -12.77
N THR A 238 16.66 18.38 -13.88
CA THR A 238 16.08 19.71 -13.90
C THR A 238 14.63 19.63 -13.44
N LEU A 239 14.31 20.35 -12.35
CA LEU A 239 13.00 20.35 -11.69
C LEU A 239 11.82 20.48 -12.66
N GLY A 240 11.96 21.34 -13.68
CA GLY A 240 10.92 21.56 -14.70
C GLY A 240 10.68 20.37 -15.63
N ARG A 241 11.73 19.64 -16.02
CA ARG A 241 11.60 18.48 -16.91
C ARG A 241 10.92 17.31 -16.21
N ASP A 242 11.26 17.08 -14.95
CA ASP A 242 10.62 16.03 -14.13
C ASP A 242 9.13 16.31 -13.88
N ILE A 243 8.74 17.58 -13.71
CA ILE A 243 7.32 17.96 -13.58
C ILE A 243 6.56 17.66 -14.88
N VAL A 244 7.12 18.02 -16.03
CA VAL A 244 6.47 17.78 -17.34
C VAL A 244 6.38 16.29 -17.65
N GLU A 245 7.44 15.52 -17.42
CA GLU A 245 7.44 14.06 -17.58
C GLU A 245 6.46 13.39 -16.62
N GLY A 246 6.38 13.84 -15.36
CA GLY A 246 5.40 13.36 -14.38
C GLY A 246 3.95 13.57 -14.85
N TRP A 247 3.60 14.77 -15.34
CA TRP A 247 2.25 15.02 -15.87
C TRP A 247 1.94 14.23 -17.14
N ARG A 248 2.92 14.03 -18.04
CA ARG A 248 2.75 13.16 -19.20
C ARG A 248 2.49 11.72 -18.78
N PHE A 249 3.21 11.22 -17.77
CA PHE A 249 3.02 9.88 -17.22
C PHE A 249 1.62 9.67 -16.64
N VAL A 250 1.10 10.64 -15.88
CA VAL A 250 -0.28 10.60 -15.33
C VAL A 250 -1.33 10.53 -16.45
N GLY A 251 -1.04 11.12 -17.61
CA GLY A 251 -1.92 11.10 -18.78
C GLY A 251 -2.04 9.74 -19.48
N THR A 252 -1.13 8.80 -19.24
CA THR A 252 -1.01 7.56 -20.02
C THR A 252 -2.17 6.58 -19.82
N SER A 253 -2.70 6.46 -18.60
CA SER A 253 -3.80 5.56 -18.29
C SER A 253 -4.98 6.27 -17.61
N PRO A 254 -6.24 5.87 -17.89
CA PRO A 254 -7.41 6.40 -17.18
C PRO A 254 -7.35 6.15 -15.67
N LEU A 255 -6.71 5.05 -15.25
CA LEU A 255 -6.52 4.72 -13.85
C LEU A 255 -5.57 5.68 -13.15
N LEU A 256 -4.38 5.92 -13.71
CA LEU A 256 -3.40 6.85 -13.14
C LEU A 256 -3.94 8.28 -13.10
N ARG A 257 -4.67 8.68 -14.14
CA ARG A 257 -5.34 9.98 -14.21
C ARG A 257 -6.39 10.15 -13.12
N GLY A 258 -7.31 9.20 -12.98
CA GLY A 258 -8.34 9.20 -11.94
C GLY A 258 -7.75 9.16 -10.54
N LEU A 259 -6.68 8.38 -10.36
CA LEU A 259 -5.97 8.23 -9.10
C LEU A 259 -5.26 9.53 -8.69
N VAL A 260 -4.40 10.09 -9.53
CA VAL A 260 -3.60 11.28 -9.20
C VAL A 260 -4.48 12.52 -9.05
N LEU A 261 -5.45 12.74 -9.96
CA LEU A 261 -6.39 13.85 -9.81
C LEU A 261 -7.24 13.72 -8.55
N GLY A 262 -7.67 12.51 -8.21
CA GLY A 262 -8.38 12.23 -6.97
C GLY A 262 -7.52 12.55 -5.74
N MET A 263 -6.26 12.12 -5.73
CA MET A 263 -5.31 12.42 -4.65
C MET A 263 -5.10 13.94 -4.49
N LEU A 264 -4.79 14.65 -5.59
CA LEU A 264 -4.57 16.10 -5.54
C LEU A 264 -5.80 16.84 -5.02
N THR A 265 -7.01 16.40 -5.41
CA THR A 265 -8.26 16.98 -4.89
C THR A 265 -8.46 16.70 -3.40
N ALA A 266 -8.16 15.49 -2.93
CA ALA A 266 -8.23 15.14 -1.52
C ALA A 266 -7.31 16.03 -0.68
N PHE A 267 -6.09 16.24 -1.16
CA PHE A 267 -5.11 17.09 -0.49
C PHE A 267 -5.48 18.58 -0.57
N ALA A 268 -6.06 19.04 -1.68
CA ALA A 268 -6.65 20.38 -1.76
C ALA A 268 -7.71 20.58 -0.68
N ALA A 269 -8.64 19.63 -0.50
CA ALA A 269 -9.64 19.68 0.56
C ALA A 269 -9.03 19.74 1.95
N GLY A 270 -7.98 18.93 2.19
CA GLY A 270 -7.18 19.01 3.42
C GLY A 270 -6.55 20.39 3.64
N GLY A 271 -6.03 21.02 2.59
CA GLY A 271 -5.54 22.40 2.62
C GLY A 271 -6.61 23.42 3.02
N VAL A 272 -7.85 23.27 2.54
CA VAL A 272 -8.98 24.11 2.97
C VAL A 272 -9.28 23.91 4.46
N VAL A 273 -9.34 22.66 4.92
CA VAL A 273 -9.59 22.33 6.34
C VAL A 273 -8.50 22.92 7.24
N LEU A 274 -7.23 22.81 6.85
CA LEU A 274 -6.11 23.34 7.64
C LEU A 274 -6.08 24.88 7.61
N GLY A 275 -6.27 25.50 6.45
CA GLY A 275 -6.23 26.94 6.28
C GLY A 275 -7.42 27.69 6.88
N LEU A 276 -8.61 27.09 6.84
CA LEU A 276 -9.85 27.72 7.34
C LEU A 276 -10.35 27.15 8.67
N GLY A 277 -9.81 26.02 9.12
CA GLY A 277 -10.33 25.28 10.28
C GLY A 277 -10.39 26.11 11.55
N ARG A 278 -9.40 26.98 11.80
CA ARG A 278 -9.42 27.86 12.98
C ARG A 278 -10.51 28.92 12.88
N ALA A 279 -10.66 29.57 11.73
CA ALA A 279 -11.72 30.54 11.49
C ALA A 279 -13.11 29.90 11.62
N PHE A 280 -13.27 28.68 11.06
CA PHE A 280 -14.49 27.88 11.20
C PHE A 280 -14.81 27.58 12.67
N VAL A 281 -13.86 27.03 13.44
CA VAL A 281 -14.08 26.69 14.86
C VAL A 281 -14.34 27.92 15.72
N THR A 282 -13.70 29.04 15.41
CA THR A 282 -13.94 30.32 16.09
C THR A 282 -15.37 30.80 15.84
N SER A 283 -15.89 30.63 14.61
CA SER A 283 -17.29 30.96 14.29
C SER A 283 -18.31 30.08 15.02
N LEU A 284 -17.92 28.88 15.47
CA LEU A 284 -18.75 28.00 16.32
C LEU A 284 -18.65 28.34 17.82
N GLY A 285 -17.90 29.38 18.20
CA GLY A 285 -17.74 29.81 19.59
C GLY A 285 -16.83 28.92 20.45
N ALA A 286 -16.07 28.00 19.85
CA ALA A 286 -15.27 27.02 20.61
C ALA A 286 -13.81 27.45 20.88
N GLY A 287 -13.36 28.55 20.25
CA GLY A 287 -12.03 29.14 20.46
C GLY A 287 -10.86 28.17 20.21
N ASP A 288 -9.71 28.49 20.80
CA ASP A 288 -8.46 27.72 20.68
C ASP A 288 -8.56 26.26 21.16
N PRO A 289 -9.20 25.96 22.31
CA PRO A 289 -9.39 24.57 22.75
C PRO A 289 -10.22 23.77 21.75
N GLY A 290 -11.29 24.37 21.20
CA GLY A 290 -12.09 23.74 20.16
C GLY A 290 -11.29 23.43 18.90
N TYR A 291 -10.34 24.30 18.54
CA TYR A 291 -9.52 24.10 17.35
C TYR A 291 -8.58 22.91 17.55
N GLY A 292 -7.98 22.81 18.73
CA GLY A 292 -7.24 21.61 19.15
C GLY A 292 -8.07 20.33 19.01
N VAL A 293 -9.32 20.32 19.51
CA VAL A 293 -10.21 19.16 19.41
C VAL A 293 -10.49 18.77 17.96
N VAL A 294 -10.79 19.74 17.08
CA VAL A 294 -11.06 19.47 15.66
C VAL A 294 -9.84 18.94 14.93
N VAL A 295 -8.66 19.55 15.14
CA VAL A 295 -7.41 19.05 14.53
C VAL A 295 -7.13 17.61 14.97
N MET A 296 -7.37 17.30 16.24
CA MET A 296 -7.20 15.96 16.78
C MET A 296 -8.20 14.95 16.24
N ALA A 297 -9.44 15.36 16.07
CA ALA A 297 -10.46 14.55 15.43
C ALA A 297 -10.06 14.16 13.99
N VAL A 298 -9.49 15.09 13.20
CA VAL A 298 -9.00 14.79 11.84
C VAL A 298 -7.95 13.69 11.89
N PHE A 299 -6.90 13.86 12.70
CA PHE A 299 -5.79 12.92 12.76
C PHE A 299 -6.17 11.57 13.36
N ALA A 300 -7.04 11.55 14.38
CA ALA A 300 -7.59 10.31 14.92
C ALA A 300 -8.40 9.55 13.87
N GLY A 301 -9.23 10.26 13.09
CA GLY A 301 -9.93 9.70 11.95
C GLY A 301 -8.96 9.12 10.91
N VAL A 302 -7.96 9.89 10.47
CA VAL A 302 -6.95 9.43 9.50
C VAL A 302 -6.23 8.19 10.00
N ALA A 303 -5.76 8.18 11.25
CA ALA A 303 -5.11 7.02 11.86
C ALA A 303 -6.02 5.79 11.86
N LEU A 304 -7.29 5.95 12.23
CA LEU A 304 -8.28 4.86 12.19
C LEU A 304 -8.52 4.36 10.77
N GLY A 305 -8.63 5.26 9.79
CA GLY A 305 -8.78 4.93 8.37
C GLY A 305 -7.59 4.17 7.80
N VAL A 306 -6.37 4.60 8.13
CA VAL A 306 -5.11 3.95 7.70
C VAL A 306 -4.95 2.57 8.34
N TRP A 307 -5.20 2.48 9.65
CA TRP A 307 -4.95 1.26 10.42
C TRP A 307 -6.03 0.19 10.23
N GLN A 308 -7.29 0.60 10.28
CA GLN A 308 -8.42 -0.32 10.35
C GLN A 308 -9.15 -0.44 9.00
N GLY A 309 -9.06 0.58 8.14
CA GLY A 309 -9.68 0.60 6.81
C GLY A 309 -9.35 -0.62 5.94
N PRO A 310 -8.07 -1.00 5.74
CA PRO A 310 -7.69 -2.17 4.96
C PRO A 310 -8.28 -3.48 5.49
N ARG A 311 -8.51 -3.59 6.81
CA ARG A 311 -9.12 -4.76 7.44
C ARG A 311 -10.63 -4.82 7.25
N TRP A 312 -11.30 -3.67 7.27
CA TRP A 312 -12.75 -3.59 7.04
C TRP A 312 -13.12 -3.88 5.59
N LEU A 313 -12.23 -3.59 4.65
CA LEU A 313 -12.46 -3.69 3.21
C LEU A 313 -11.54 -4.70 2.50
N ALA A 314 -11.00 -5.67 3.24
CA ALA A 314 -10.05 -6.67 2.70
C ALA A 314 -10.59 -7.42 1.46
N GLY A 315 -11.89 -7.69 1.40
CA GLY A 315 -12.53 -8.36 0.25
C GLY A 315 -13.06 -7.42 -0.84
N PHE A 316 -12.89 -6.11 -0.69
CA PHE A 316 -13.46 -5.11 -1.61
C PHE A 316 -12.40 -4.56 -2.58
N SER A 317 -12.80 -4.22 -3.81
CA SER A 317 -11.87 -3.71 -4.83
C SER A 317 -11.18 -2.43 -4.33
N ARG A 318 -9.84 -2.41 -4.32
CA ARG A 318 -9.04 -1.23 -3.94
C ARG A 318 -9.34 -0.02 -4.82
N ARG A 319 -9.60 -0.26 -6.12
CA ARG A 319 -9.97 0.77 -7.10
C ARG A 319 -11.30 1.43 -6.76
N ARG A 320 -12.31 0.62 -6.40
CA ARG A 320 -13.61 1.10 -5.91
C ARG A 320 -13.52 1.76 -4.54
N THR A 321 -12.74 1.19 -3.62
CA THR A 321 -12.50 1.74 -2.28
C THR A 321 -12.01 3.17 -2.36
N PHE A 322 -11.02 3.45 -3.22
CA PHE A 322 -10.46 4.79 -3.37
C PHE A 322 -11.54 5.82 -3.76
N GLY A 323 -12.29 5.56 -4.84
CA GLY A 323 -13.32 6.49 -5.32
C GLY A 323 -14.47 6.69 -4.33
N LEU A 324 -14.92 5.62 -3.65
CA LEU A 324 -15.95 5.72 -2.61
C LEU A 324 -15.46 6.48 -1.38
N ALA A 325 -14.27 6.14 -0.88
CA ALA A 325 -13.69 6.81 0.27
C ALA A 325 -13.49 8.31 -0.01
N LEU A 326 -13.00 8.67 -1.19
CA LEU A 326 -12.85 10.07 -1.58
C LEU A 326 -14.20 10.80 -1.66
N SER A 327 -15.24 10.14 -2.20
CA SER A 327 -16.59 10.71 -2.27
C SER A 327 -17.18 10.95 -0.86
N LEU A 328 -17.02 9.96 0.03
CA LEU A 328 -17.52 10.03 1.41
C LEU A 328 -16.74 11.05 2.25
N ALA A 329 -15.44 11.24 1.99
CA ALA A 329 -14.66 12.32 2.57
C ALA A 329 -15.21 13.70 2.16
N GLY A 330 -15.52 13.90 0.88
CA GLY A 330 -16.15 15.13 0.39
C GLY A 330 -17.51 15.41 1.05
N VAL A 331 -18.36 14.39 1.16
CA VAL A 331 -19.67 14.51 1.85
C VAL A 331 -19.47 14.84 3.33
N SER A 332 -18.51 14.20 3.99
CA SER A 332 -18.20 14.46 5.38
C SER A 332 -17.70 15.89 5.59
N LEU A 333 -16.90 16.45 4.67
CA LEU A 333 -16.48 17.84 4.72
C LEU A 333 -17.66 18.82 4.58
N VAL A 334 -18.63 18.53 3.72
CA VAL A 334 -19.88 19.32 3.63
C VAL A 334 -20.63 19.26 4.96
N LEU A 335 -20.77 18.08 5.57
CA LEU A 335 -21.43 17.93 6.87
C LEU A 335 -20.70 18.69 7.98
N VAL A 336 -19.37 18.63 8.02
CA VAL A 336 -18.56 19.41 8.98
C VAL A 336 -18.91 20.89 8.89
N ALA A 337 -19.00 21.43 7.67
CA ALA A 337 -19.23 22.85 7.44
C ALA A 337 -20.68 23.31 7.70
N LEU A 338 -21.67 22.42 7.56
CA LEU A 338 -23.08 22.74 7.76
C LEU A 338 -23.55 22.58 9.21
N VAL A 339 -22.79 21.90 10.05
CA VAL A 339 -23.14 21.65 11.45
C VAL A 339 -22.67 22.83 12.33
N ASP A 340 -23.61 23.46 13.03
CA ASP A 340 -23.39 24.60 13.92
C ASP A 340 -22.99 24.19 15.36
N GLN A 341 -22.94 22.88 15.65
CA GLN A 341 -22.57 22.33 16.95
C GLN A 341 -21.15 21.74 16.92
N ILE A 342 -20.23 22.27 17.73
CA ILE A 342 -18.83 21.83 17.74
C ILE A 342 -18.65 20.33 18.01
N VAL A 343 -19.48 19.74 18.89
CA VAL A 343 -19.40 18.31 19.23
C VAL A 343 -19.78 17.44 18.04
N VAL A 344 -20.87 17.78 17.36
CA VAL A 344 -21.33 17.04 16.17
C VAL A 344 -20.36 17.26 15.02
N SER A 345 -19.85 18.49 14.86
CA SER A 345 -18.82 18.82 13.87
C SER A 345 -17.55 17.99 14.10
N ALA A 346 -17.08 17.87 15.36
CA ALA A 346 -15.94 17.02 15.70
C ALA A 346 -16.16 15.54 15.32
N LEU A 347 -17.36 14.99 15.51
CA LEU A 347 -17.70 13.63 15.06
C LEU A 347 -17.66 13.50 13.52
N CYS A 348 -18.22 14.48 12.80
CA CYS A 348 -18.12 14.54 11.34
C CYS A 348 -16.67 14.67 10.86
N VAL A 349 -15.83 15.37 11.61
CA VAL A 349 -14.40 15.51 11.34
C VAL A 349 -13.66 14.17 11.53
N VAL A 350 -14.03 13.35 12.52
CA VAL A 350 -13.50 11.97 12.64
C VAL A 350 -13.88 11.14 11.41
N ALA A 351 -15.13 11.26 10.92
CA ALA A 351 -15.57 10.56 9.71
C ALA A 351 -14.80 11.05 8.46
N LEU A 352 -14.62 12.38 8.31
CA LEU A 352 -13.78 12.97 7.28
C LEU A 352 -12.36 12.40 7.30
N GLY A 353 -11.73 12.36 8.48
CA GLY A 353 -10.41 11.79 8.67
C GLY A 353 -10.36 10.32 8.30
N LEU A 354 -11.35 9.52 8.74
CA LEU A 354 -11.46 8.09 8.42
C LEU A 354 -11.43 7.84 6.91
N PHE A 355 -12.32 8.51 6.18
CA PHE A 355 -12.43 8.32 4.73
C PHE A 355 -11.19 8.86 4.00
N THR A 356 -10.59 9.95 4.49
CA THR A 356 -9.33 10.48 3.96
C THR A 356 -8.17 9.49 4.16
N GLY A 357 -8.05 8.90 5.35
CA GLY A 357 -7.04 7.87 5.64
C GLY A 357 -7.21 6.61 4.81
N LEU A 358 -8.47 6.17 4.61
CA LEU A 358 -8.78 5.04 3.75
C LEU A 358 -8.45 5.32 2.26
N ALA A 359 -8.79 6.52 1.78
CA ALA A 359 -8.43 6.97 0.44
C ALA A 359 -6.91 7.05 0.27
N TYR A 360 -6.19 7.58 1.27
CA TYR A 360 -4.73 7.67 1.28
C TYR A 360 -4.08 6.28 1.12
N VAL A 361 -4.42 5.31 1.98
CA VAL A 361 -3.82 3.96 1.88
C VAL A 361 -4.17 3.29 0.56
N SER A 362 -5.42 3.40 0.13
CA SER A 362 -5.86 2.83 -1.15
C SER A 362 -5.10 3.44 -2.32
N ALA A 363 -4.88 4.75 -2.30
CA ALA A 363 -4.23 5.47 -3.37
C ALA A 363 -2.75 5.11 -3.52
N TYR A 364 -2.00 5.16 -2.42
CA TYR A 364 -0.58 4.82 -2.43
C TYR A 364 -0.34 3.35 -2.74
N THR A 365 -1.24 2.46 -2.32
CA THR A 365 -1.17 1.04 -2.69
C THR A 365 -1.39 0.87 -4.20
N LEU A 366 -2.45 1.48 -4.76
CA LEU A 366 -2.73 1.40 -6.20
C LEU A 366 -1.61 2.00 -7.04
N LEU A 367 -1.04 3.12 -6.60
CA LEU A 367 0.10 3.75 -7.28
C LEU A 367 1.33 2.84 -7.25
N GLY A 368 1.58 2.14 -6.15
CA GLY A 368 2.70 1.18 -6.06
C GLY A 368 2.53 -0.03 -6.98
N LEU A 369 1.28 -0.48 -7.17
CA LEU A 369 0.95 -1.64 -8.01
C LEU A 369 0.94 -1.35 -9.51
N GLU A 370 0.62 -0.11 -9.91
CA GLU A 370 0.52 0.27 -11.33
C GLU A 370 1.84 0.80 -11.91
N VAL A 371 2.82 1.13 -11.05
CA VAL A 371 4.07 1.77 -11.47
C VAL A 371 5.22 0.77 -11.36
N ASP A 372 5.90 0.58 -12.50
CA ASP A 372 7.09 -0.25 -12.63
C ASP A 372 8.22 0.18 -11.66
N ASP A 373 9.02 -0.79 -11.22
CA ASP A 373 10.04 -0.59 -10.17
C ASP A 373 11.09 0.48 -10.54
N ASP A 374 11.37 0.66 -11.83
CA ASP A 374 12.36 1.58 -12.39
C ASP A 374 11.92 3.06 -12.32
N VAL A 375 10.62 3.33 -12.45
CA VAL A 375 10.05 4.69 -12.39
C VAL A 375 9.31 4.97 -11.07
N ARG A 376 9.08 3.98 -10.21
CA ARG A 376 8.34 4.11 -8.94
C ARG A 376 8.82 5.26 -8.07
N GLY A 377 10.14 5.37 -7.83
CA GLY A 377 10.70 6.45 -6.99
C GLY A 377 10.44 7.85 -7.54
N ARG A 378 10.52 8.02 -8.87
CA ARG A 378 10.26 9.30 -9.55
C ARG A 378 8.77 9.67 -9.48
N THR A 379 7.89 8.71 -9.74
CA THR A 379 6.43 8.92 -9.69
C THR A 379 5.96 9.28 -8.28
N PHE A 380 6.43 8.58 -7.25
CA PHE A 380 6.10 8.91 -5.85
C PHE A 380 6.62 10.29 -5.44
N SER A 381 7.83 10.65 -5.88
CA SER A 381 8.40 11.99 -5.62
C SER A 381 7.58 13.09 -6.32
N PHE A 382 7.19 12.88 -7.57
CA PHE A 382 6.35 13.81 -8.33
C PHE A 382 4.96 14.00 -7.68
N VAL A 383 4.27 12.91 -7.33
CA VAL A 383 2.97 12.96 -6.66
C VAL A 383 3.08 13.65 -5.31
N GLY A 384 4.10 13.30 -4.50
CA GLY A 384 4.35 13.92 -3.20
C GLY A 384 4.61 15.43 -3.29
N SER A 385 5.45 15.87 -4.22
CA SER A 385 5.72 17.30 -4.44
C SER A 385 4.48 18.04 -4.95
N SER A 386 3.75 17.45 -5.91
CA SER A 386 2.51 18.04 -6.45
C SER A 386 1.44 18.21 -5.37
N THR A 387 1.28 17.20 -4.51
CA THR A 387 0.41 17.26 -3.34
C THR A 387 0.76 18.45 -2.43
N ARG A 388 2.04 18.63 -2.08
CA ARG A 388 2.47 19.73 -1.20
C ARG A 388 2.21 21.09 -1.84
N VAL A 389 2.53 21.24 -3.13
CA VAL A 389 2.27 22.47 -3.90
C VAL A 389 0.78 22.81 -3.91
N VAL A 390 -0.08 21.82 -4.15
CA VAL A 390 -1.54 22.02 -4.16
C VAL A 390 -2.05 22.44 -2.77
N ILE A 391 -1.58 21.79 -1.69
CA ILE A 391 -1.94 22.20 -0.33
C ILE A 391 -1.54 23.65 -0.08
N ILE A 392 -0.29 24.03 -0.39
CA ILE A 392 0.21 25.40 -0.21
C ILE A 392 -0.63 26.42 -1.00
N LEU A 393 -0.90 26.14 -2.28
CA LEU A 393 -1.71 27.02 -3.13
C LEU A 393 -3.11 27.21 -2.55
N VAL A 394 -3.74 26.11 -2.13
CA VAL A 394 -5.10 26.16 -1.58
C VAL A 394 -5.12 26.88 -0.24
N MET A 395 -4.13 26.68 0.63
CA MET A 395 -4.02 27.41 1.90
C MET A 395 -3.82 28.90 1.70
N LEU A 396 -3.13 29.31 0.63
CA LEU A 396 -2.97 30.71 0.27
C LEU A 396 -4.28 31.33 -0.24
N VAL A 397 -5.06 30.58 -1.03
CA VAL A 397 -6.27 31.08 -1.71
C VAL A 397 -7.53 30.97 -0.84
N ALA A 398 -7.65 29.92 -0.02
CA ALA A 398 -8.87 29.62 0.73
C ALA A 398 -9.34 30.76 1.67
N PRO A 399 -8.46 31.47 2.41
CA PRO A 399 -8.87 32.62 3.22
C PRO A 399 -9.51 33.74 2.40
N TRP A 400 -9.01 33.99 1.19
CA TRP A 400 -9.57 35.00 0.29
C TRP A 400 -10.93 34.59 -0.25
N VAL A 401 -11.10 33.31 -0.60
CA VAL A 401 -12.40 32.75 -1.01
C VAL A 401 -13.40 32.86 0.14
N ALA A 402 -13.01 32.49 1.36
CA ALA A 402 -13.85 32.62 2.54
C ALA A 402 -14.27 34.07 2.79
N ASN A 403 -13.32 35.02 2.70
CA ASN A 403 -13.61 36.43 2.85
C ASN A 403 -14.57 36.96 1.78
N ALA A 404 -14.39 36.53 0.52
CA ALA A 404 -15.26 36.92 -0.59
C ALA A 404 -16.69 36.37 -0.46
N LEU A 405 -16.86 35.19 0.14
CA LEU A 405 -18.18 34.60 0.39
C LEU A 405 -18.95 35.34 1.50
N GLY A 406 -18.23 35.89 2.48
CA GLY A 406 -18.77 36.64 3.61
C GLY A 406 -19.67 35.79 4.52
N GLU A 407 -20.27 36.43 5.52
CA GLU A 407 -21.28 35.79 6.36
C GLU A 407 -22.65 35.77 5.66
N ARG A 408 -23.36 34.65 5.76
CA ARG A 408 -24.69 34.47 5.18
C ARG A 408 -25.66 33.90 6.20
N THR A 409 -26.74 34.63 6.48
CA THR A 409 -27.82 34.16 7.35
C THR A 409 -28.93 33.54 6.50
N PHE A 410 -29.27 32.28 6.82
CA PHE A 410 -30.42 31.58 6.26
C PHE A 410 -31.53 31.54 7.30
N ALA A 411 -32.66 32.18 7.01
CA ALA A 411 -33.82 32.25 7.89
C ALA A 411 -35.09 31.74 7.16
N PRO A 412 -35.26 30.41 6.98
CA PRO A 412 -36.44 29.85 6.33
C PRO A 412 -37.73 29.91 7.18
N SER A 413 -37.65 30.24 8.47
CA SER A 413 -38.82 30.53 9.30
C SER A 413 -38.53 31.60 10.36
N ALA A 414 -39.57 32.21 10.93
CA ALA A 414 -39.44 33.24 11.97
C ALA A 414 -38.76 32.76 13.27
N HIS A 415 -38.68 31.45 13.49
CA HIS A 415 -38.11 30.84 14.71
C HIS A 415 -36.78 30.12 14.48
N TRP A 416 -36.32 30.03 13.23
CA TRP A 416 -35.09 29.31 12.88
C TRP A 416 -34.28 30.12 11.87
N SER A 417 -33.16 30.65 12.35
CA SER A 417 -32.16 31.33 11.54
C SER A 417 -30.79 30.76 11.87
N VAL A 418 -30.01 30.39 10.86
CA VAL A 418 -28.63 29.93 11.01
C VAL A 418 -27.72 30.85 10.20
N THR A 419 -26.65 31.34 10.81
CA THR A 419 -25.63 32.16 10.14
C THR A 419 -24.41 31.30 9.86
N TYR A 420 -23.99 31.22 8.60
CA TYR A 420 -22.77 30.55 8.20
C TYR A 420 -21.69 31.58 7.88
N ALA A 421 -20.52 31.40 8.50
CA ALA A 421 -19.33 32.16 8.17
C ALA A 421 -18.82 31.79 6.76
N GLY A 422 -18.12 32.72 6.12
CA GLY A 422 -17.52 32.49 4.80
C GLY A 422 -16.55 31.30 4.78
N SER A 423 -15.91 30.98 5.91
CA SER A 423 -15.07 29.80 6.09
C SER A 423 -15.86 28.49 5.93
N ALA A 424 -17.05 28.39 6.52
CA ALA A 424 -17.95 27.25 6.36
C ALA A 424 -18.39 27.11 4.90
N LEU A 425 -18.78 28.21 4.24
CA LEU A 425 -19.20 28.19 2.84
C LEU A 425 -18.07 27.75 1.89
N ALA A 426 -16.84 28.19 2.14
CA ALA A 426 -15.66 27.74 1.39
C ALA A 426 -15.38 26.24 1.61
N MET A 427 -15.56 25.73 2.83
CA MET A 427 -15.47 24.29 3.14
C MET A 427 -16.57 23.47 2.44
N VAL A 428 -17.79 23.99 2.34
CA VAL A 428 -18.87 23.35 1.54
C VAL A 428 -18.46 23.23 0.08
N LEU A 429 -17.96 24.31 -0.53
CA LEU A 429 -17.49 24.28 -1.93
C LEU A 429 -16.39 23.22 -2.13
N ALA A 430 -15.41 23.19 -1.23
CA ALA A 430 -14.34 22.19 -1.26
C ALA A 430 -14.89 20.76 -1.11
N GLY A 431 -15.86 20.53 -0.23
CA GLY A 431 -16.52 19.24 -0.03
C GLY A 431 -17.28 18.78 -1.27
N VAL A 432 -17.98 19.69 -1.95
CA VAL A 432 -18.69 19.41 -3.22
C VAL A 432 -17.69 19.03 -4.31
N VAL A 433 -16.62 19.81 -4.50
CA VAL A 433 -15.57 19.52 -5.50
C VAL A 433 -14.92 18.16 -5.23
N THR A 434 -14.62 17.86 -3.96
CA THR A 434 -14.05 16.58 -3.54
C THR A 434 -15.00 15.42 -3.80
N THR A 435 -16.29 15.60 -3.54
CA THR A 435 -17.33 14.60 -3.82
C THR A 435 -17.41 14.30 -5.32
N VAL A 436 -17.43 15.34 -6.15
CA VAL A 436 -17.46 15.20 -7.62
C VAL A 436 -16.20 14.49 -8.11
N ALA A 437 -15.02 14.87 -7.64
CA ALA A 437 -13.76 14.21 -7.99
C ALA A 437 -13.75 12.74 -7.55
N GLY A 438 -14.29 12.42 -6.37
CA GLY A 438 -14.47 11.05 -5.89
C GLY A 438 -15.37 10.22 -6.81
N VAL A 439 -16.50 10.78 -7.25
CA VAL A 439 -17.42 10.12 -8.19
C VAL A 439 -16.77 9.91 -9.55
N VAL A 440 -16.01 10.89 -10.04
CA VAL A 440 -15.26 10.78 -11.30
C VAL A 440 -14.17 9.71 -11.20
N ALA A 441 -13.38 9.72 -10.14
CA ALA A 441 -12.35 8.72 -9.87
C ALA A 441 -12.97 7.32 -9.77
N PHE A 442 -14.09 7.18 -9.05
CA PHE A 442 -14.83 5.92 -8.96
C PHE A 442 -15.23 5.42 -10.35
N ARG A 443 -15.83 6.27 -11.20
CA ARG A 443 -16.27 5.87 -12.56
C ARG A 443 -15.11 5.53 -13.49
N GLN A 444 -13.98 6.24 -13.38
CA GLN A 444 -12.80 5.98 -14.21
C GLN A 444 -12.07 4.70 -13.81
N MET A 445 -12.04 4.39 -12.51
CA MET A 445 -11.26 3.28 -11.96
C MET A 445 -12.09 2.01 -11.70
N ASP A 446 -13.42 2.05 -11.86
CA ASP A 446 -14.29 0.90 -11.62
C ASP A 446 -13.90 -0.30 -12.49
N ASP A 447 -13.36 -1.32 -11.82
CA ASP A 447 -12.89 -2.59 -12.38
C ASP A 447 -13.94 -3.71 -12.33
N ARG A 448 -15.11 -3.46 -11.72
CA ARG A 448 -16.21 -4.43 -11.60
C ARG A 448 -17.51 -3.89 -12.22
N ARG A 449 -17.40 -3.25 -13.39
CA ARG A 449 -18.53 -2.69 -14.13
C ARG A 449 -19.64 -3.74 -14.32
N GLY A 450 -20.87 -3.39 -13.95
CA GLY A 450 -22.03 -4.29 -14.00
C GLY A 450 -22.39 -4.96 -12.66
N THR A 451 -21.49 -4.98 -11.68
CA THR A 451 -21.84 -5.39 -10.31
C THR A 451 -22.36 -4.20 -9.50
N SER A 452 -23.50 -4.36 -8.82
CA SER A 452 -24.02 -3.30 -7.97
C SER A 452 -23.13 -3.11 -6.73
N LEU A 453 -22.93 -1.86 -6.32
CA LEU A 453 -22.15 -1.51 -5.14
C LEU A 453 -22.62 -2.26 -3.88
N ARG A 454 -23.94 -2.38 -3.71
CA ARG A 454 -24.54 -3.09 -2.56
C ARG A 454 -24.21 -4.58 -2.57
N ALA A 455 -24.28 -5.23 -3.72
CA ALA A 455 -23.96 -6.65 -3.84
C ALA A 455 -22.47 -6.91 -3.57
N ASP A 456 -21.61 -6.03 -4.08
CA ASP A 456 -20.15 -6.10 -3.91
C ASP A 456 -19.74 -5.90 -2.44
N LEU A 457 -20.30 -4.88 -1.77
CA LEU A 457 -20.13 -4.66 -0.33
C LEU A 457 -20.65 -5.84 0.51
N ALA A 458 -21.81 -6.41 0.15
CA ALA A 458 -22.37 -7.56 0.86
C ALA A 458 -21.54 -8.85 0.66
N GLN A 459 -20.85 -8.99 -0.47
CA GLN A 459 -19.91 -10.08 -0.72
C GLN A 459 -18.60 -9.88 0.06
N ALA A 460 -18.04 -8.67 0.04
CA ALA A 460 -16.85 -8.32 0.79
C ALA A 460 -17.04 -8.49 2.30
N TRP A 461 -18.21 -8.11 2.83
CA TRP A 461 -18.55 -8.32 4.24
C TRP A 461 -18.67 -9.80 4.60
N ARG A 462 -19.25 -10.63 3.72
CA ARG A 462 -19.36 -12.08 3.92
C ARG A 462 -18.01 -12.80 3.88
N ARG A 463 -17.03 -12.27 3.15
CA ARG A 463 -15.64 -12.77 3.08
C ARG A 463 -14.71 -12.16 4.15
N ARG A 464 -15.25 -11.43 5.14
CA ARG A 464 -14.45 -10.77 6.18
C ARG A 464 -13.73 -11.82 7.04
N GLY A 465 -12.44 -12.02 6.77
CA GLY A 465 -11.61 -13.06 7.38
C GLY A 465 -10.75 -13.82 6.37
N GLU A 466 -11.09 -13.75 5.09
CA GLU A 466 -10.24 -14.20 3.98
C GLU A 466 -9.23 -13.08 3.67
N VAL A 467 -7.94 -13.38 3.76
CA VAL A 467 -6.86 -12.41 3.51
C VAL A 467 -7.00 -11.86 2.08
N ALA A 468 -6.99 -10.53 1.96
CA ALA A 468 -7.05 -9.82 0.69
C ALA A 468 -6.02 -10.40 -0.30
N GLU A 469 -6.50 -10.91 -1.43
CA GLU A 469 -5.65 -11.34 -2.52
C GLU A 469 -4.77 -10.15 -2.99
N GLU A 470 -3.46 -10.30 -2.88
CA GLU A 470 -2.53 -9.44 -3.61
C GLU A 470 -2.76 -9.61 -5.12
N PRO A 471 -2.66 -8.53 -5.92
CA PRO A 471 -2.79 -8.66 -7.36
C PRO A 471 -1.70 -9.59 -7.87
N ALA A 472 -2.10 -10.61 -8.63
CA ALA A 472 -1.18 -11.55 -9.23
C ALA A 472 -0.15 -10.82 -10.09
N VAL A 473 1.13 -11.10 -9.84
CA VAL A 473 2.25 -10.61 -10.65
C VAL A 473 2.16 -11.28 -12.01
N ARG A 474 1.81 -10.53 -13.06
CA ARG A 474 1.96 -10.99 -14.44
C ARG A 474 3.45 -11.04 -14.77
N GLY A 475 3.93 -12.19 -15.22
CA GLY A 475 5.34 -12.37 -15.58
C GLY A 475 5.73 -11.43 -16.72
N THR A 476 6.84 -10.72 -16.56
CA THR A 476 7.42 -9.85 -17.57
C THR A 476 8.04 -10.67 -18.71
N GLY A 477 7.55 -10.48 -19.94
CA GLY A 477 8.25 -10.85 -21.19
C GLY A 477 7.67 -12.02 -22.00
N GLY A 478 7.18 -13.08 -21.36
CA GLY A 478 6.67 -14.30 -22.01
C GLY A 478 5.18 -14.55 -21.81
N PHE A 479 4.66 -15.69 -22.31
CA PHE A 479 3.23 -16.04 -22.21
C PHE A 479 3.05 -17.42 -21.57
N PHE A 480 2.21 -17.53 -20.53
CA PHE A 480 2.05 -18.75 -19.76
C PHE A 480 0.67 -19.39 -19.96
N VAL A 481 0.64 -20.63 -20.45
CA VAL A 481 -0.59 -21.42 -20.65
C VAL A 481 -0.58 -22.68 -19.79
N ALA A 482 -1.64 -22.88 -19.01
CA ALA A 482 -1.88 -24.12 -18.28
C ALA A 482 -3.00 -24.93 -18.95
N LEU A 483 -2.74 -26.19 -19.25
CA LEU A 483 -3.73 -27.16 -19.73
C LEU A 483 -4.24 -27.95 -18.52
N GLU A 484 -5.54 -27.88 -18.27
CA GLU A 484 -6.22 -28.43 -17.10
C GLU A 484 -7.36 -29.37 -17.51
N GLY A 485 -7.82 -30.18 -16.55
CA GLY A 485 -8.88 -31.18 -16.75
C GLY A 485 -8.53 -32.56 -16.19
N GLY A 486 -9.49 -33.48 -16.26
CA GLY A 486 -9.36 -34.84 -15.75
C GLY A 486 -8.28 -35.67 -16.46
N ASP A 487 -7.80 -36.74 -15.83
CA ASP A 487 -6.88 -37.69 -16.46
C ASP A 487 -7.55 -38.38 -17.65
N GLY A 488 -6.85 -38.43 -18.79
CA GLY A 488 -7.43 -38.94 -20.06
C GLY A 488 -8.13 -37.90 -20.93
N SER A 489 -8.15 -36.60 -20.55
CA SER A 489 -8.77 -35.53 -21.35
C SER A 489 -7.99 -35.10 -22.59
N GLY A 490 -6.72 -35.49 -22.73
CA GLY A 490 -5.88 -35.17 -23.89
C GLY A 490 -4.93 -33.98 -23.72
N LYS A 491 -4.70 -33.51 -22.48
CA LYS A 491 -3.80 -32.37 -22.16
C LYS A 491 -2.43 -32.49 -22.82
N THR A 492 -1.73 -33.60 -22.60
CA THR A 492 -0.40 -33.84 -23.19
C THR A 492 -0.43 -33.81 -24.72
N THR A 493 -1.48 -34.35 -25.35
CA THR A 493 -1.65 -34.30 -26.82
C THR A 493 -1.79 -32.87 -27.30
N GLN A 494 -2.63 -32.07 -26.65
CA GLN A 494 -2.84 -30.66 -27.02
C GLN A 494 -1.58 -29.81 -26.76
N ALA A 495 -0.86 -30.05 -25.65
CA ALA A 495 0.41 -29.38 -25.36
C ALA A 495 1.43 -29.58 -26.48
N THR A 496 1.63 -30.83 -26.94
CA THR A 496 2.56 -31.15 -28.02
C THR A 496 2.13 -30.54 -29.37
N LEU A 497 0.84 -30.63 -29.72
CA LEU A 497 0.32 -30.05 -30.96
C LEU A 497 0.40 -28.51 -30.97
N LEU A 498 0.28 -27.90 -29.80
CA LEU A 498 0.35 -26.45 -29.63
C LEU A 498 1.78 -25.96 -29.69
N ALA A 499 2.72 -26.66 -29.06
CA ALA A 499 4.15 -26.36 -29.15
C ALA A 499 4.63 -26.37 -30.60
N ALA A 500 4.33 -27.42 -31.37
CA ALA A 500 4.72 -27.51 -32.77
C ALA A 500 4.13 -26.36 -33.63
N TRP A 501 2.93 -25.88 -33.30
CA TRP A 501 2.33 -24.74 -33.98
C TRP A 501 3.00 -23.42 -33.61
N LEU A 502 3.30 -23.20 -32.33
CA LEU A 502 3.99 -22.01 -31.83
C LEU A 502 5.41 -21.90 -32.40
N GLU A 503 6.14 -23.01 -32.45
CA GLU A 503 7.46 -23.09 -33.07
C GLU A 503 7.38 -22.74 -34.57
N GLY A 504 6.34 -23.22 -35.26
CA GLY A 504 6.07 -22.85 -36.66
C GLY A 504 5.78 -21.36 -36.88
N LEU A 505 5.35 -20.63 -35.83
CA LEU A 505 5.16 -19.18 -35.84
C LEU A 505 6.40 -18.40 -35.37
N GLY A 506 7.49 -19.08 -35.02
CA GLY A 506 8.73 -18.46 -34.54
C GLY A 506 8.76 -18.14 -33.04
N HIS A 507 7.87 -18.73 -32.24
CA HIS A 507 7.93 -18.63 -30.78
C HIS A 507 8.74 -19.80 -30.19
N GLU A 508 9.58 -19.52 -29.18
CA GLU A 508 10.13 -20.57 -28.32
C GLU A 508 8.99 -21.15 -27.47
N ALA A 509 8.72 -22.45 -27.61
CA ALA A 509 7.68 -23.15 -26.83
C ALA A 509 8.33 -24.06 -25.78
N VAL A 510 8.08 -23.80 -24.51
CA VAL A 510 8.58 -24.64 -23.39
C VAL A 510 7.45 -25.52 -22.90
N VAL A 511 7.45 -26.79 -23.30
CA VAL A 511 6.47 -27.78 -22.83
C VAL A 511 6.94 -28.41 -21.53
N THR A 512 6.08 -28.40 -20.52
CA THR A 512 6.36 -28.95 -19.20
C THR A 512 5.11 -29.55 -18.55
N ARG A 513 5.24 -30.11 -17.34
CA ARG A 513 4.15 -30.78 -16.62
C ARG A 513 4.33 -30.77 -15.12
N GLU A 514 3.21 -30.84 -14.40
CA GLU A 514 3.18 -31.05 -12.95
C GLU A 514 2.37 -32.31 -12.58
N PRO A 515 2.88 -33.16 -11.67
CA PRO A 515 4.21 -33.16 -11.10
C PRO A 515 5.22 -33.76 -12.07
N GLY A 516 6.52 -33.47 -11.90
CA GLY A 516 7.58 -34.12 -12.67
C GLY A 516 8.25 -33.31 -13.78
N GLY A 517 8.07 -31.98 -13.81
CA GLY A 517 8.72 -31.08 -14.76
C GLY A 517 10.23 -30.87 -14.49
N THR A 518 10.72 -31.23 -13.30
CA THR A 518 12.12 -31.08 -12.88
C THR A 518 12.72 -32.39 -12.41
N THR A 519 14.03 -32.43 -12.17
CA THR A 519 14.70 -33.62 -11.61
C THR A 519 14.15 -33.99 -10.24
N THR A 520 14.03 -33.02 -9.34
CA THR A 520 13.37 -33.19 -8.03
C THR A 520 11.89 -33.56 -8.20
N GLY A 521 11.20 -32.90 -9.13
CA GLY A 521 9.80 -33.18 -9.40
C GLY A 521 9.55 -34.62 -9.85
N ARG A 522 10.45 -35.23 -10.63
CA ARG A 522 10.33 -36.65 -11.01
C ARG A 522 10.40 -37.58 -9.80
N GLN A 523 11.22 -37.26 -8.81
CA GLN A 523 11.29 -38.02 -7.55
C GLN A 523 10.02 -37.85 -6.71
N LEU A 524 9.50 -36.62 -6.63
CA LEU A 524 8.23 -36.35 -5.94
C LEU A 524 7.05 -37.02 -6.64
N ARG A 525 7.03 -37.03 -7.98
CA ARG A 525 6.03 -37.73 -8.79
C ARG A 525 6.00 -39.22 -8.50
N ALA A 526 7.16 -39.86 -8.36
CA ALA A 526 7.24 -41.27 -7.99
C ALA A 526 6.56 -41.52 -6.63
N VAL A 527 6.86 -40.70 -5.62
CA VAL A 527 6.22 -40.78 -4.30
C VAL A 527 4.70 -40.53 -4.36
N LEU A 528 4.27 -39.57 -5.19
CA LEU A 528 2.87 -39.18 -5.30
C LEU A 528 2.00 -40.22 -6.05
N LEU A 529 2.55 -40.90 -7.07
CA LEU A 529 1.77 -41.68 -8.02
C LEU A 529 2.01 -43.19 -7.95
N GLU A 530 3.13 -43.66 -7.39
CA GLU A 530 3.39 -45.09 -7.23
C GLU A 530 2.48 -45.74 -6.18
N HIS A 531 1.98 -46.94 -6.50
CA HIS A 531 1.33 -47.83 -5.53
C HIS A 531 2.39 -48.47 -4.64
N ARG A 532 2.60 -47.94 -3.43
CA ARG A 532 3.47 -48.57 -2.43
C ARG A 532 2.65 -49.34 -1.41
N ASP A 533 3.01 -50.60 -1.21
CA ASP A 533 2.38 -51.47 -0.22
C ASP A 533 2.54 -50.87 1.19
N GLY A 534 1.44 -50.37 1.77
CA GLY A 534 1.30 -50.25 3.23
C GLY A 534 1.19 -48.85 3.87
N ALA A 535 1.27 -47.72 3.13
CA ALA A 535 0.97 -46.41 3.72
C ALA A 535 0.41 -45.40 2.70
N ALA A 536 -0.91 -45.19 2.73
CA ALA A 536 -1.55 -44.12 1.96
C ALA A 536 -1.09 -42.75 2.47
N LEU A 537 -0.70 -41.84 1.56
CA LEU A 537 -0.43 -40.45 1.91
C LEU A 537 -1.71 -39.83 2.48
N SER A 538 -1.59 -39.12 3.60
CA SER A 538 -2.70 -38.28 4.07
C SER A 538 -2.98 -37.18 3.03
N PRO A 539 -4.24 -36.72 2.87
CA PRO A 539 -4.57 -35.65 1.94
C PRO A 539 -3.70 -34.40 2.07
N ARG A 540 -3.34 -34.02 3.31
CA ARG A 540 -2.45 -32.88 3.58
C ARG A 540 -1.01 -33.14 3.12
N ALA A 541 -0.48 -34.34 3.35
CA ALA A 541 0.85 -34.70 2.87
C ALA A 541 0.91 -34.72 1.33
N GLU A 542 -0.13 -35.25 0.67
CA GLU A 542 -0.27 -35.19 -0.78
C GLU A 542 -0.26 -33.74 -1.28
N ALA A 543 -1.08 -32.86 -0.71
CA ALA A 543 -1.14 -31.44 -1.10
C ALA A 543 0.21 -30.72 -0.91
N LEU A 544 0.93 -30.99 0.18
CA LEU A 544 2.26 -30.42 0.43
C LEU A 544 3.31 -30.89 -0.58
N LEU A 545 3.28 -32.16 -0.98
CA LEU A 545 4.21 -32.69 -1.97
C LEU A 545 3.95 -32.13 -3.38
N PHE A 546 2.69 -31.96 -3.77
CA PHE A 546 2.34 -31.25 -5.02
C PHE A 546 2.80 -29.79 -4.97
N ALA A 547 2.62 -29.09 -3.84
CA ALA A 547 3.09 -27.72 -3.68
C ALA A 547 4.62 -27.61 -3.75
N ALA A 548 5.35 -28.58 -3.18
CA ALA A 548 6.81 -28.63 -3.24
C ALA A 548 7.32 -28.85 -4.68
N ASP A 549 6.73 -29.78 -5.43
CA ASP A 549 7.04 -29.99 -6.85
C ASP A 549 6.82 -28.71 -7.65
N ARG A 550 5.68 -28.06 -7.44
CA ARG A 550 5.34 -26.81 -8.12
C ARG A 550 6.31 -25.69 -7.83
N ALA A 551 6.69 -25.49 -6.57
CA ALA A 551 7.65 -24.45 -6.21
C ALA A 551 8.98 -24.63 -6.94
N GLN A 552 9.48 -25.86 -6.99
CA GLN A 552 10.69 -26.18 -7.75
C GLN A 552 10.48 -25.97 -9.25
N HIS A 553 9.34 -26.40 -9.79
CA HIS A 553 9.01 -26.29 -11.20
C HIS A 553 8.94 -24.83 -11.67
N VAL A 554 8.33 -23.95 -10.88
CA VAL A 554 8.27 -22.51 -11.17
C VAL A 554 9.66 -21.89 -11.17
N ALA A 555 10.48 -22.22 -10.17
CA ALA A 555 11.83 -21.66 -10.02
C ALA A 555 12.78 -22.11 -11.15
N GLU A 556 12.71 -23.37 -11.56
CA GLU A 556 13.68 -23.98 -12.49
C GLU A 556 13.27 -23.89 -13.96
N VAL A 557 11.96 -23.91 -14.25
CA VAL A 557 11.45 -24.03 -15.63
C VAL A 557 10.56 -22.86 -16.02
N VAL A 558 9.46 -22.63 -15.29
CA VAL A 558 8.42 -21.68 -15.73
C VAL A 558 8.93 -20.25 -15.72
N ARG A 559 9.42 -19.75 -14.58
CA ARG A 559 9.86 -18.36 -14.45
C ARG A 559 11.06 -18.05 -15.37
N PRO A 560 12.10 -18.90 -15.46
CA PRO A 560 13.17 -18.69 -16.42
C PRO A 560 12.69 -18.68 -17.87
N GLY A 561 11.70 -19.52 -18.25
CA GLY A 561 11.12 -19.52 -19.60
C GLY A 561 10.43 -18.20 -19.93
N LEU A 562 9.57 -17.73 -19.03
CA LEU A 562 8.83 -16.48 -19.22
C LEU A 562 9.76 -15.26 -19.28
N GLN A 563 10.82 -15.21 -18.48
CA GLN A 563 11.79 -14.11 -18.48
C GLN A 563 12.52 -13.93 -19.82
N ARG A 564 12.67 -15.01 -20.61
CA ARG A 564 13.30 -14.96 -21.94
C ARG A 564 12.32 -14.67 -23.06
N GLY A 565 11.03 -14.54 -22.76
CA GLY A 565 9.98 -14.32 -23.75
C GLY A 565 9.38 -15.59 -24.37
N ALA A 566 9.65 -16.77 -23.81
CA ALA A 566 9.10 -18.02 -24.31
C ALA A 566 7.59 -18.15 -23.99
N VAL A 567 6.89 -18.97 -24.77
CA VAL A 567 5.55 -19.45 -24.45
C VAL A 567 5.67 -20.73 -23.65
N VAL A 568 5.35 -20.68 -22.36
CA VAL A 568 5.41 -21.85 -21.47
C VAL A 568 4.06 -22.56 -21.49
N LEU A 569 4.06 -23.85 -21.84
CA LEU A 569 2.87 -24.72 -21.87
C LEU A 569 3.02 -25.79 -20.78
N THR A 570 2.19 -25.73 -19.73
CA THR A 570 2.23 -26.74 -18.65
C THR A 570 1.01 -27.66 -18.68
N ASP A 571 1.24 -28.98 -18.61
CA ASP A 571 0.22 -29.97 -18.29
C ASP A 571 0.02 -29.98 -16.77
N ARG A 572 -1.09 -29.37 -16.33
CA ARG A 572 -1.46 -29.06 -14.93
C ARG A 572 -0.67 -27.92 -14.28
N TYR A 573 -1.35 -27.22 -13.38
CA TYR A 573 -0.81 -26.16 -12.54
C TYR A 573 -1.63 -26.06 -11.22
N VAL A 574 -1.88 -24.84 -10.74
CA VAL A 574 -2.60 -24.56 -9.47
C VAL A 574 -4.04 -25.09 -9.48
N ASP A 575 -4.76 -24.97 -10.60
CA ASP A 575 -6.18 -25.36 -10.69
C ASP A 575 -6.34 -26.86 -10.47
N SER A 576 -5.39 -27.68 -10.91
CA SER A 576 -5.33 -29.11 -10.60
C SER A 576 -5.31 -29.39 -9.10
N SER A 577 -4.56 -28.64 -8.28
CA SER A 577 -4.56 -28.86 -6.84
C SER A 577 -5.90 -28.48 -6.19
N LEU A 578 -6.53 -27.41 -6.66
CA LEU A 578 -7.86 -27.02 -6.19
C LEU A 578 -8.92 -28.08 -6.53
N ALA A 579 -8.82 -28.69 -7.72
CA ALA A 579 -9.73 -29.74 -8.14
C ALA A 579 -9.49 -31.07 -7.41
N TYR A 580 -8.26 -31.58 -7.41
CA TYR A 580 -7.93 -32.90 -6.86
C TYR A 580 -7.82 -32.90 -5.33
N GLN A 581 -7.02 -32.00 -4.77
CA GLN A 581 -6.84 -31.95 -3.31
C GLN A 581 -7.95 -31.15 -2.62
N GLY A 582 -8.43 -30.05 -3.22
CA GLY A 582 -9.56 -29.30 -2.67
C GLY A 582 -10.86 -30.09 -2.73
N ALA A 583 -11.44 -30.25 -3.92
CA ALA A 583 -12.75 -30.91 -4.07
C ALA A 583 -12.67 -32.45 -4.03
N GLY A 584 -11.65 -33.05 -4.63
CA GLY A 584 -11.48 -34.50 -4.66
C GLY A 584 -11.23 -35.09 -3.27
N ARG A 585 -10.27 -34.53 -2.52
CA ARG A 585 -9.88 -34.98 -1.16
C ARG A 585 -10.58 -34.24 -0.01
N ASP A 586 -11.53 -33.36 -0.31
CA ASP A 586 -12.31 -32.58 0.66
C ASP A 586 -11.43 -31.74 1.61
N LEU A 587 -10.35 -31.16 1.09
CA LEU A 587 -9.58 -30.16 1.83
C LEU A 587 -10.19 -28.78 1.64
N PRO A 588 -10.15 -27.91 2.68
CA PRO A 588 -10.66 -26.55 2.55
C PRO A 588 -9.98 -25.82 1.38
N ALA A 589 -10.77 -25.41 0.38
CA ALA A 589 -10.25 -24.84 -0.87
C ALA A 589 -9.32 -23.64 -0.63
N GLY A 590 -9.65 -22.78 0.34
CA GLY A 590 -8.81 -21.64 0.72
C GLY A 590 -7.45 -22.03 1.33
N GLU A 591 -7.32 -23.19 1.97
CA GLU A 591 -6.01 -23.67 2.45
C GLU A 591 -5.13 -24.12 1.28
N VAL A 592 -5.70 -24.92 0.38
CA VAL A 592 -4.99 -25.43 -0.81
C VAL A 592 -4.60 -24.29 -1.75
N GLU A 593 -5.47 -23.29 -1.90
CA GLU A 593 -5.20 -22.10 -2.70
C GLU A 593 -4.06 -21.27 -2.12
N ARG A 594 -4.08 -20.97 -0.81
CA ARG A 594 -2.98 -20.23 -0.16
C ARG A 594 -1.66 -20.96 -0.29
N LEU A 595 -1.65 -22.29 -0.06
CA LEU A 595 -0.46 -23.11 -0.22
C LEU A 595 0.07 -23.05 -1.66
N SER A 596 -0.82 -23.16 -2.65
CA SER A 596 -0.45 -23.15 -4.06
C SER A 596 0.07 -21.78 -4.51
N ARG A 597 -0.56 -20.68 -4.07
CA ARG A 597 -0.08 -19.31 -4.33
C ARG A 597 1.27 -19.03 -3.70
N TRP A 598 1.48 -19.51 -2.47
CA TRP A 598 2.77 -19.37 -1.81
C TRP A 598 3.87 -20.13 -2.58
N ALA A 599 3.59 -21.37 -2.99
CA ALA A 599 4.52 -22.16 -3.79
C ALA A 599 4.91 -21.50 -5.13
N THR A 600 4.00 -20.74 -5.75
CA THR A 600 4.26 -20.09 -7.03
C THR A 600 4.69 -18.62 -6.91
N GLU A 601 4.81 -18.10 -5.69
CA GLU A 601 4.98 -16.66 -5.43
C GLU A 601 3.94 -15.80 -6.17
N GLY A 602 2.71 -16.29 -6.23
CA GLY A 602 1.59 -15.61 -6.90
C GLY A 602 1.61 -15.67 -8.44
N LEU A 603 2.54 -16.41 -9.07
CA LEU A 603 2.56 -16.59 -10.52
C LEU A 603 1.33 -17.38 -10.98
N LEU A 604 0.53 -16.77 -11.85
CA LEU A 604 -0.64 -17.38 -12.49
C LEU A 604 -0.45 -17.49 -14.01
N PRO A 605 -1.10 -18.46 -14.67
CA PRO A 605 -1.16 -18.51 -16.13
C PRO A 605 -1.89 -17.29 -16.71
N ASP A 606 -1.48 -16.87 -17.90
CA ASP A 606 -2.19 -15.89 -18.72
C ASP A 606 -3.49 -16.49 -19.27
N LEU A 607 -3.45 -17.79 -19.60
CA LEU A 607 -4.60 -18.58 -20.03
C LEU A 607 -4.60 -19.96 -19.36
N THR A 608 -5.72 -20.34 -18.73
CA THR A 608 -5.99 -21.72 -18.35
C THR A 608 -6.97 -22.34 -19.35
N VAL A 609 -6.61 -23.49 -19.93
CA VAL A 609 -7.46 -24.21 -20.88
C VAL A 609 -7.99 -25.47 -20.19
N VAL A 610 -9.29 -25.53 -19.94
CA VAL A 610 -9.95 -26.69 -19.34
C VAL A 610 -10.48 -27.60 -20.44
N LEU A 611 -9.90 -28.78 -20.57
CA LEU A 611 -10.38 -29.83 -21.46
C LEU A 611 -11.48 -30.64 -20.75
N ASP A 612 -12.73 -30.31 -21.05
CA ASP A 612 -13.90 -30.93 -20.42
C ASP A 612 -14.28 -32.24 -21.11
N VAL A 613 -14.29 -33.33 -20.32
CA VAL A 613 -14.76 -34.65 -20.74
C VAL A 613 -15.34 -35.34 -19.51
N ASP A 614 -16.38 -36.15 -19.71
CA ASP A 614 -16.96 -36.90 -18.60
C ASP A 614 -15.96 -37.98 -18.10
N PRO A 615 -15.94 -38.29 -16.78
CA PRO A 615 -14.99 -39.22 -16.20
C PRO A 615 -15.02 -40.63 -16.81
N VAL A 616 -16.18 -41.09 -17.31
CA VAL A 616 -16.33 -42.43 -17.88
C VAL A 616 -15.62 -42.51 -19.22
N THR A 617 -15.83 -41.53 -20.10
CA THR A 617 -15.11 -41.42 -21.37
C THR A 617 -13.61 -41.23 -21.14
N ALA A 618 -13.22 -40.40 -20.17
CA ALA A 618 -11.82 -40.16 -19.83
C ALA A 618 -11.11 -41.46 -19.36
N ALA A 619 -11.77 -42.24 -18.50
CA ALA A 619 -11.25 -43.54 -18.04
C ALA A 619 -11.13 -44.57 -19.18
N ARG A 620 -12.10 -44.64 -20.11
CA ARG A 620 -12.01 -45.50 -21.32
C ARG A 620 -10.82 -45.16 -22.21
N ARG A 621 -10.43 -43.87 -22.29
CA ARG A 621 -9.24 -43.45 -23.04
C ARG A 621 -7.94 -43.82 -22.33
N ARG A 622 -7.97 -44.08 -21.02
CA ARG A 622 -6.83 -44.54 -20.22
C ARG A 622 -6.64 -46.04 -20.23
N SER A 623 -7.71 -46.84 -20.36
CA SER A 623 -7.67 -48.31 -20.24
C SER A 623 -6.81 -49.05 -21.28
N GLY A 624 -6.23 -48.35 -22.27
CA GLY A 624 -5.22 -48.88 -23.20
C GLY A 624 -3.78 -48.52 -22.86
N ARG A 625 -3.52 -47.88 -21.70
CA ARG A 625 -2.18 -47.50 -21.21
C ARG A 625 -1.75 -48.42 -20.06
N ALA A 626 -0.54 -48.22 -19.54
CA ALA A 626 -0.04 -48.96 -18.36
C ALA A 626 -1.02 -48.88 -17.17
N ALA A 627 -0.86 -49.74 -16.17
CA ALA A 627 -1.72 -49.76 -14.98
C ALA A 627 -1.92 -48.35 -14.40
N ASP A 628 -3.18 -48.03 -14.09
CA ASP A 628 -3.60 -46.74 -13.54
C ASP A 628 -2.69 -46.34 -12.37
N ASP A 629 -2.32 -45.06 -12.32
CA ASP A 629 -1.61 -44.53 -11.16
C ASP A 629 -2.54 -44.37 -9.94
N ARG A 630 -1.97 -44.09 -8.76
CA ARG A 630 -2.73 -44.03 -7.50
C ARG A 630 -3.91 -43.05 -7.55
N VAL A 631 -3.79 -41.94 -8.28
CA VAL A 631 -4.86 -40.93 -8.39
C VAL A 631 -5.86 -41.31 -9.46
N GLU A 632 -5.39 -41.94 -10.54
CA GLU A 632 -6.21 -42.49 -11.61
C GLU A 632 -7.10 -43.67 -11.19
N ALA A 633 -6.70 -44.40 -10.14
CA ALA A 633 -7.43 -45.51 -9.53
C ALA A 633 -8.55 -45.09 -8.56
N GLU A 634 -8.76 -43.78 -8.36
CA GLU A 634 -9.81 -43.24 -7.49
C GLU A 634 -11.23 -43.50 -8.01
N SER A 635 -12.22 -43.36 -7.13
CA SER A 635 -13.63 -43.61 -7.47
C SER A 635 -14.17 -42.67 -8.57
N GLN A 636 -15.19 -43.12 -9.31
CA GLN A 636 -15.89 -42.26 -10.27
C GLN A 636 -16.46 -40.99 -9.62
N ALA A 637 -16.93 -41.08 -8.36
CA ALA A 637 -17.43 -39.94 -7.61
C ALA A 637 -16.33 -38.90 -7.32
N PHE A 638 -15.09 -39.34 -7.06
CA PHE A 638 -13.94 -38.46 -6.92
C PHE A 638 -13.69 -37.69 -8.22
N HIS A 639 -13.60 -38.38 -9.35
CA HIS A 639 -13.37 -37.73 -10.65
C HIS A 639 -14.53 -36.83 -11.10
N ALA A 640 -15.77 -37.14 -10.71
CA ALA A 640 -16.92 -36.27 -10.94
C ALA A 640 -16.77 -34.93 -10.18
N ARG A 641 -16.39 -34.96 -8.89
CA ARG A 641 -16.10 -33.75 -8.10
C ARG A 641 -14.95 -32.93 -8.68
N VAL A 642 -13.89 -33.60 -9.14
CA VAL A 642 -12.75 -32.95 -9.81
C VAL A 642 -13.20 -32.19 -11.07
N ARG A 643 -13.99 -32.84 -11.94
CA ARG A 643 -14.53 -32.21 -13.14
C ARG A 643 -15.41 -31.01 -12.80
N GLU A 644 -16.36 -31.18 -11.88
CA GLU A 644 -17.25 -30.10 -11.44
C GLU A 644 -16.45 -28.90 -10.93
N GLN A 645 -15.39 -29.15 -10.15
CA GLN A 645 -14.57 -28.08 -9.61
C GLN A 645 -13.81 -27.30 -10.70
N PHE A 646 -13.29 -27.95 -11.73
CA PHE A 646 -12.70 -27.23 -12.87
C PHE A 646 -13.71 -26.31 -13.57
N LEU A 647 -14.94 -26.80 -13.78
CA LEU A 647 -16.01 -26.01 -14.40
C LEU A 647 -16.44 -24.84 -13.51
N LEU A 648 -16.49 -25.04 -12.18
CA LEU A 648 -16.77 -23.97 -11.21
C LEU A 648 -15.67 -22.91 -11.19
N LEU A 649 -14.40 -23.30 -11.26
CA LEU A 649 -13.27 -22.36 -11.35
C LEU A 649 -13.36 -21.53 -12.65
N ALA A 650 -13.60 -22.19 -13.79
CA ALA A 650 -13.76 -21.52 -15.07
C ALA A 650 -14.94 -20.54 -15.09
N ALA A 651 -16.09 -20.93 -14.53
CA ALA A 651 -17.27 -20.06 -14.45
C ALA A 651 -17.06 -18.81 -13.57
N ARG A 652 -16.18 -18.89 -12.56
CA ARG A 652 -15.87 -17.76 -11.66
C ARG A 652 -14.95 -16.72 -12.30
N ALA A 653 -14.16 -17.10 -13.30
CA ALA A 653 -13.18 -16.22 -13.93
C ALA A 653 -13.13 -16.39 -15.47
N PRO A 654 -14.23 -16.18 -16.20
CA PRO A 654 -14.33 -16.52 -17.63
C PRO A 654 -13.32 -15.78 -18.53
N GLN A 655 -12.75 -14.68 -18.05
CA GLN A 655 -11.72 -13.91 -18.76
C GLN A 655 -10.33 -14.61 -18.76
N ARG A 656 -10.11 -15.59 -17.87
CA ARG A 656 -8.84 -16.33 -17.71
C ARG A 656 -8.92 -17.77 -18.18
N TYR A 657 -10.12 -18.29 -18.40
CA TYR A 657 -10.34 -19.71 -18.70
C TYR A 657 -10.95 -19.88 -20.09
N LEU A 658 -10.44 -20.85 -20.84
CA LEU A 658 -11.04 -21.37 -22.05
C LEU A 658 -11.50 -22.80 -21.79
N VAL A 659 -12.81 -23.05 -21.79
CA VAL A 659 -13.36 -24.40 -21.64
C VAL A 659 -13.59 -24.99 -23.03
N LEU A 660 -12.99 -26.14 -23.31
CA LEU A 660 -13.11 -26.85 -24.58
C LEU A 660 -13.71 -28.24 -24.36
N ASP A 661 -14.71 -28.58 -25.17
CA ASP A 661 -15.31 -29.91 -25.21
C ASP A 661 -14.32 -30.92 -25.81
N ALA A 662 -13.74 -31.74 -24.93
CA ALA A 662 -12.75 -32.76 -25.27
C ALA A 662 -13.39 -34.11 -25.64
N THR A 663 -14.71 -34.20 -25.82
CA THR A 663 -15.37 -35.36 -26.43
C THR A 663 -15.15 -35.42 -27.95
N THR A 664 -14.85 -34.28 -28.58
CA THR A 664 -14.52 -34.15 -30.01
C THR A 664 -13.11 -34.66 -30.35
N THR A 665 -12.72 -34.65 -31.63
CA THR A 665 -11.38 -35.09 -32.05
C THR A 665 -10.29 -34.10 -31.64
N ALA A 666 -9.05 -34.59 -31.49
CA ALA A 666 -7.92 -33.77 -31.05
C ALA A 666 -7.68 -32.58 -31.98
N GLU A 667 -7.93 -32.73 -33.29
CA GLU A 667 -7.77 -31.70 -34.31
C GLU A 667 -8.79 -30.58 -34.15
N VAL A 668 -10.03 -30.91 -33.80
CA VAL A 668 -11.10 -29.92 -33.57
C VAL A 668 -10.80 -29.09 -32.32
N VAL A 669 -10.40 -29.75 -31.23
CA VAL A 669 -9.95 -29.06 -30.01
C VAL A 669 -8.77 -28.14 -30.31
N GLN A 670 -7.81 -28.64 -31.09
CA GLN A 670 -6.61 -27.88 -31.42
C GLN A 670 -6.91 -26.67 -32.31
N ALA A 671 -7.83 -26.79 -33.26
CA ALA A 671 -8.25 -25.66 -34.10
C ALA A 671 -8.85 -24.52 -33.25
N LYS A 672 -9.75 -24.85 -32.33
CA LYS A 672 -10.36 -23.88 -31.39
C LYS A 672 -9.32 -23.25 -30.46
N LEU A 673 -8.37 -24.05 -29.98
CA LEU A 673 -7.30 -23.56 -29.12
C LEU A 673 -6.42 -22.54 -29.84
N ARG A 674 -6.04 -22.83 -31.09
CA ARG A 674 -5.25 -21.90 -31.93
C ARG A 674 -6.01 -20.62 -32.26
N GLU A 675 -7.28 -20.73 -32.62
CA GLU A 675 -8.14 -19.57 -32.91
C GLU A 675 -8.20 -18.61 -31.71
N HIS A 676 -8.35 -19.14 -30.49
CA HIS A 676 -8.39 -18.33 -29.29
C HIS A 676 -7.02 -17.77 -28.89
N LEU A 677 -5.95 -18.56 -29.07
CA LEU A 677 -4.62 -18.17 -28.61
C LEU A 677 -3.94 -17.17 -29.57
N ALA A 678 -4.17 -17.26 -30.88
CA ALA A 678 -3.54 -16.40 -31.89
C ALA A 678 -3.59 -14.89 -31.59
N PRO A 679 -4.72 -14.28 -31.19
CA PRO A 679 -4.78 -12.85 -30.87
C PRO A 679 -4.12 -12.47 -29.53
N LEU A 680 -3.79 -13.45 -28.69
CA LEU A 680 -3.22 -13.23 -27.35
C LEU A 680 -1.68 -13.34 -27.32
N LEU A 681 -1.08 -13.94 -28.36
CA LEU A 681 0.35 -14.17 -28.40
C LEU A 681 1.14 -12.85 -28.52
N PRO A 682 2.27 -12.72 -27.82
CA PRO A 682 3.19 -11.59 -27.99
C PRO A 682 3.83 -11.61 -29.39
N ALA A 683 4.47 -10.53 -29.82
CA ALA A 683 5.25 -10.54 -31.06
C ALA A 683 6.46 -11.51 -30.94
N PRO A 684 6.83 -12.26 -32.00
CA PRO A 684 7.95 -13.20 -31.93
C PRO A 684 9.26 -12.47 -31.65
N VAL A 685 10.00 -12.94 -30.64
CA VAL A 685 11.32 -12.40 -30.27
C VAL A 685 12.32 -12.88 -31.32
N LYS A 686 12.86 -11.98 -32.14
CA LYS A 686 13.97 -12.31 -33.05
C LYS A 686 15.19 -12.70 -32.23
N THR A 687 15.53 -13.99 -32.23
CA THR A 687 16.79 -14.45 -31.65
C THR A 687 17.93 -13.94 -32.53
N GLU A 688 18.61 -12.87 -32.11
CA GLU A 688 19.90 -12.52 -32.70
C GLU A 688 20.87 -13.65 -32.39
N ALA A 689 21.24 -14.41 -33.43
CA ALA A 689 22.24 -15.47 -33.34
C ALA A 689 23.54 -14.86 -32.80
N THR A 690 23.79 -15.06 -31.51
CA THR A 690 25.05 -14.67 -30.88
C THR A 690 26.10 -15.66 -31.37
N THR A 691 26.81 -15.30 -32.44
CA THR A 691 28.02 -16.00 -32.86
C THR A 691 29.07 -15.75 -31.78
N ARG A 692 29.43 -16.80 -31.03
CA ARG A 692 30.68 -16.87 -30.26
C ARG A 692 31.33 -18.21 -30.53
#